data_AF-B3LPX0-F1
#
_entry.id   AF-B3LPX0-F1
#
_cell.length_a   1.000
_cell.length_b   1.000
_cell.length_c   1.000
_cell.angle_alpha   90.00
_cell.angle_beta   90.00
_cell.angle_gamma   90.00
#
_symmetry.space_group_name_H-M   'P 1'
#
loop_
_entity.id
_entity.type
_entity.pdbx_description
1 polymer ?
#
loop_
_entity_poly.entity_id
_entity_poly.type
_entity_poly.pdbx_seq_one_letter_code
_entity_poly.pdbx_strand_id
1 'polypeptide(L)'
;MPFQDYFQKKKAAFINRNNKSNADASALRDINDININFAAKSKNYVFPLTKLPDELMQEVFSHLPQPDRLQLCLVNKRLNKIATKLLYRRIYLNDSNVVKSDFMHLAINWTLLNLPSSLKEEESRDIANYKLKKLIETLQNNIHITEVIQWIRINWDLDSTLQRSILSILCNQGKSLQRLENVTDPACNDIISNGHFSRSNVSSFDMAPPNSLPEMVVPENYIPNLTKYLSQRISSRLSHMTLFIDPLKLFNYLYPLDIKLQIIDLKLHWRREFYNNDYFVKKIRPGNPLTKLSEVFDKRTLKILTIISWNDTLLKRETEMLKDFKEFENLEDLSLISIKQDVHILVDLFSSLTNLKRLKMDFLEEYVPEPTNPHIFLSILLACSKLQFIDLRYDGLIPQIINIQENKFQLNQQCNCTNCQIVFSDILKGKIFMFPEDYYIHDLQDIAAKDIFKMMKYLSLLPYSKACDAYPSVRTQPMNLTNFVTKMNRNLLEYRNSKSQLVPKIVNNPHQHSTVTSTSTAHMSEPEMIIIDDDDDDDEINAAIPPSSDDTAATISTDLELPHESLTKRDIIMCYHALIHHFKSIYVTFLKSFPHLRFLMLNDIPTIVMEENNERIFEPVFYHYDYKSNLYGWSKESNKNLENDSNNNNNNSDTIARIATVM
;
A
#
# COMPACT_ATOMS: atom_id res chain seq x y z
N MET A 1 -8.12 16.12 16.38
CA MET A 1 -6.97 16.32 17.31
C MET A 1 -7.30 15.54 18.57
N PRO A 2 -6.37 14.77 19.20
CA PRO A 2 -4.95 15.10 19.37
C PRO A 2 -3.97 14.02 18.88
N PHE A 3 -3.05 14.40 18.00
CA PHE A 3 -1.84 13.64 17.60
C PHE A 3 -0.58 14.15 18.33
N GLN A 4 -0.74 15.01 19.34
CA GLN A 4 0.38 15.65 20.06
C GLN A 4 1.10 14.73 21.06
N ASP A 5 0.49 13.61 21.49
CA ASP A 5 1.11 12.70 22.48
C ASP A 5 2.07 11.66 21.86
N TYR A 6 1.97 11.41 20.54
CA TYR A 6 2.96 10.60 19.81
C TYR A 6 4.32 11.33 19.71
N PHE A 7 4.30 12.67 19.72
CA PHE A 7 5.49 13.51 19.61
C PHE A 7 6.33 13.61 20.89
N GLN A 8 5.79 13.27 22.07
CA GLN A 8 6.58 13.29 23.30
C GLN A 8 7.42 12.01 23.50
N LYS A 9 7.03 10.87 22.91
CA LYS A 9 7.76 9.60 23.10
C LYS A 9 9.01 9.45 22.22
N LYS A 10 9.10 10.12 21.06
CA LYS A 10 10.34 10.12 20.25
C LYS A 10 11.36 11.19 20.66
N LYS A 11 10.96 12.21 21.44
CA LYS A 11 11.90 13.13 22.11
C LYS A 11 12.82 12.40 23.09
N ALA A 12 12.42 11.22 23.58
CA ALA A 12 13.24 10.35 24.43
C ALA A 12 14.29 9.52 23.65
N ALA A 13 14.09 9.24 22.36
CA ALA A 13 15.10 8.58 21.54
C ALA A 13 16.24 9.53 21.10
N PHE A 14 16.01 10.85 21.22
CA PHE A 14 16.94 11.90 20.79
C PHE A 14 17.86 12.44 21.90
N ILE A 15 17.67 12.05 23.17
CA ILE A 15 18.56 12.45 24.29
C ILE A 15 19.58 11.35 24.65
N ASN A 16 19.42 10.11 24.14
CA ASN A 16 20.36 9.01 24.41
C ASN A 16 21.36 8.71 23.28
N ARG A 17 21.56 9.68 22.38
CA ARG A 17 22.91 9.94 21.88
C ARG A 17 23.66 10.74 22.94
N ASN A 18 24.85 10.26 23.28
CA ASN A 18 26.03 11.00 23.75
C ASN A 18 26.55 10.54 25.11
N ASN A 19 27.36 9.48 25.10
CA ASN A 19 28.73 9.50 25.64
C ASN A 19 29.34 8.10 25.58
N LYS A 20 30.01 7.75 24.47
CA LYS A 20 31.14 6.80 24.43
C LYS A 20 31.80 6.76 23.05
N SER A 21 32.72 7.70 22.81
CA SER A 21 34.01 7.41 22.19
C SER A 21 35.01 8.43 22.74
N ASN A 22 36.14 7.91 23.23
CA ASN A 22 37.19 8.66 23.90
C ASN A 22 37.94 9.56 22.91
N ALA A 23 37.95 10.87 23.17
CA ALA A 23 39.07 11.76 22.91
C ALA A 23 38.92 13.01 23.79
N ASP A 24 40.05 13.49 24.30
CA ASP A 24 40.26 14.78 24.97
C ASP A 24 39.79 14.96 26.42
N ALA A 25 40.52 14.27 27.31
CA ALA A 25 40.73 14.74 28.67
C ALA A 25 41.71 15.93 28.67
N SER A 26 41.22 17.18 28.68
CA SER A 26 41.90 18.35 29.28
C SER A 26 41.16 19.68 29.06
N ALA A 27 39.91 19.81 29.48
CA ALA A 27 39.33 21.13 29.73
C ALA A 27 38.09 21.00 30.62
N LEU A 28 37.89 21.96 31.52
CA LEU A 28 36.75 22.11 32.45
C LEU A 28 36.90 21.38 33.80
N ARG A 29 37.96 21.75 34.52
CA ARG A 29 37.81 22.10 35.94
C ARG A 29 37.30 23.54 36.01
N ASP A 30 36.53 23.83 37.05
CA ASP A 30 35.78 25.09 37.31
C ASP A 30 34.42 25.03 36.62
N ILE A 31 33.31 24.79 37.31
CA ILE A 31 32.77 25.62 38.38
C ILE A 31 31.98 24.71 39.35
N ASN A 32 32.54 24.51 40.55
CA ASN A 32 31.75 24.22 41.74
C ASN A 32 31.25 25.57 42.23
N ASP A 33 29.94 25.84 42.14
CA ASP A 33 29.25 26.62 43.16
C ASP A 33 27.72 26.64 42.99
N ILE A 34 27.06 26.43 44.15
CA ILE A 34 25.67 26.79 44.49
C ILE A 34 24.58 25.69 44.29
N ASN A 35 24.40 24.92 45.37
CA ASN A 35 23.18 24.24 45.79
C ASN A 35 21.92 25.10 45.66
N ILE A 36 20.86 24.64 44.96
CA ILE A 36 19.45 24.74 45.42
C ILE A 36 18.64 23.51 44.96
N ASN A 37 18.12 22.78 45.95
CA ASN A 37 17.11 21.72 45.92
C ASN A 37 16.19 21.63 44.68
N PHE A 38 16.31 20.54 43.91
CA PHE A 38 15.15 19.84 43.35
C PHE A 38 15.30 18.34 43.60
N ALA A 39 14.80 17.89 44.74
CA ALA A 39 14.51 16.50 44.99
C ALA A 39 13.35 16.05 44.08
N ALA A 40 13.64 15.76 42.81
CA ALA A 40 12.72 15.01 41.95
C ALA A 40 12.90 13.51 42.25
N LYS A 41 12.22 13.03 43.30
CA LYS A 41 11.87 11.60 43.39
C LYS A 41 11.10 11.25 42.13
N SER A 42 11.73 10.57 41.16
CA SER A 42 11.02 9.97 40.04
C SER A 42 10.19 8.81 40.59
N LYS A 43 8.99 9.11 41.10
CA LYS A 43 7.96 8.10 41.27
C LYS A 43 7.73 7.51 39.87
N ASN A 44 8.03 6.23 39.71
CA ASN A 44 7.57 5.46 38.55
C ASN A 44 6.04 5.47 38.59
N TYR A 45 5.43 6.49 37.98
CA TYR A 45 4.00 6.56 37.78
C TYR A 45 3.65 5.51 36.73
N VAL A 46 3.35 4.29 37.18
CA VAL A 46 2.76 3.28 36.32
C VAL A 46 1.37 3.78 35.95
N PHE A 47 1.16 4.07 34.66
CA PHE A 47 -0.16 4.44 34.15
C PHE A 47 -1.15 3.31 34.47
N PRO A 48 -2.24 3.57 35.24
CA PRO A 48 -3.09 2.52 35.75
C PRO A 48 -4.10 2.06 34.67
N LEU A 49 -3.60 1.38 33.64
CA LEU A 49 -4.38 0.92 32.48
C LEU A 49 -5.64 0.16 32.91
N THR A 50 -5.54 -0.66 33.96
CA THR A 50 -6.65 -1.46 34.50
C THR A 50 -7.75 -0.64 35.20
N LYS A 51 -7.48 0.62 35.54
CA LYS A 51 -8.47 1.54 36.12
C LYS A 51 -9.25 2.33 35.07
N LEU A 52 -8.85 2.28 33.80
CA LEU A 52 -9.59 2.95 32.74
C LEU A 52 -10.98 2.29 32.55
N PRO A 53 -12.02 3.07 32.20
CA PRO A 53 -13.28 2.56 31.66
C PRO A 53 -13.07 1.70 30.41
N ASP A 54 -14.02 0.80 30.14
CA ASP A 54 -13.93 -0.13 29.01
C ASP A 54 -13.87 0.61 27.67
N GLU A 55 -14.54 1.76 27.55
CA GLU A 55 -14.56 2.57 26.34
C GLU A 55 -13.18 3.16 26.03
N LEU A 56 -12.49 3.67 27.06
CA LEU A 56 -11.14 4.21 26.91
C LEU A 56 -10.12 3.10 26.64
N MET A 57 -10.25 1.94 27.28
CA MET A 57 -9.40 0.79 26.95
C MET A 57 -9.65 0.29 25.53
N GLN A 58 -10.91 0.26 25.08
CA GLN A 58 -11.24 -0.13 23.71
C GLN A 58 -10.62 0.83 22.71
N GLU A 59 -10.64 2.15 22.98
CA GLU A 59 -9.96 3.15 22.15
C GLU A 59 -8.45 2.89 22.11
N VAL A 60 -7.79 2.75 23.27
CA VAL A 60 -6.35 2.45 23.34
C VAL A 60 -5.99 1.17 22.57
N PHE A 61 -6.75 0.09 22.76
CA PHE A 61 -6.49 -1.19 22.11
C PHE A 61 -6.78 -1.17 20.60
N SER A 62 -7.61 -0.24 20.12
CA SER A 62 -7.85 -0.06 18.69
C SER A 62 -6.60 0.40 17.93
N HIS A 63 -5.63 1.00 18.63
CA HIS A 63 -4.34 1.41 18.06
C HIS A 63 -3.24 0.34 18.17
N LEU A 64 -3.56 -0.85 18.68
CA LEU A 64 -2.63 -1.97 18.78
C LEU A 64 -2.74 -2.92 17.59
N PRO A 65 -1.64 -3.48 17.07
CA PRO A 65 -1.67 -4.45 15.99
C PRO A 65 -2.31 -5.77 16.46
N GLN A 66 -2.70 -6.60 15.48
CA GLN A 66 -3.37 -7.89 15.75
C GLN A 66 -2.62 -8.80 16.75
N PRO A 67 -1.28 -8.98 16.68
CA PRO A 67 -0.55 -9.80 17.65
C PRO A 67 -0.69 -9.31 19.10
N ASP A 68 -0.60 -7.99 19.32
CA ASP A 68 -0.71 -7.41 20.64
C ASP A 68 -2.13 -7.58 21.20
N ARG A 69 -3.15 -7.44 20.35
CA ARG A 69 -4.54 -7.72 20.74
C ARG A 69 -4.74 -9.19 21.12
N LEU A 70 -4.09 -10.13 20.43
CA LEU A 70 -4.11 -11.54 20.80
C LEU A 70 -3.45 -11.77 22.17
N GLN A 71 -2.33 -11.10 22.44
CA GLN A 71 -1.69 -11.18 23.77
C GLN A 71 -2.57 -10.58 24.87
N LEU A 72 -3.27 -9.49 24.60
CA LEU A 72 -4.24 -8.91 25.53
C LEU A 72 -5.38 -9.85 25.88
N CYS A 73 -5.74 -10.77 24.98
CA CYS A 73 -6.72 -11.81 25.27
C CYS A 73 -6.28 -12.78 26.38
N LEU A 74 -4.98 -12.90 26.64
CA LEU A 74 -4.42 -13.82 27.64
C LEU A 74 -4.25 -13.18 29.02
N VAL A 75 -4.33 -11.85 29.13
CA VAL A 75 -4.01 -11.12 30.37
C VAL A 75 -5.07 -11.35 31.46
N ASN A 76 -6.34 -11.08 31.18
CA ASN A 76 -7.47 -11.36 32.09
C ASN A 76 -8.81 -11.33 31.35
N LYS A 77 -9.90 -11.76 32.02
CA LYS A 77 -11.25 -11.85 31.44
C LYS A 77 -11.79 -10.52 30.89
N ARG A 78 -11.50 -9.39 31.55
CA ARG A 78 -11.97 -8.07 31.12
C ARG A 78 -11.29 -7.64 29.83
N LEU A 79 -9.96 -7.75 29.78
CA LEU A 79 -9.20 -7.41 28.57
C LEU A 79 -9.51 -8.38 27.42
N ASN A 80 -9.69 -9.67 27.72
CA ASN A 80 -10.12 -10.66 26.75
C ASN A 80 -11.43 -10.27 26.05
N LYS A 81 -12.44 -9.82 26.80
CA LYS A 81 -13.71 -9.39 26.22
C LYS A 81 -13.54 -8.20 25.25
N ILE A 82 -12.72 -7.21 25.63
CA ILE A 82 -12.49 -6.00 24.83
C ILE A 82 -11.65 -6.32 23.60
N ALA A 83 -10.54 -7.03 23.77
CA ALA A 83 -9.63 -7.40 22.69
C ALA A 83 -10.30 -8.34 21.69
N THR A 84 -11.07 -9.34 22.15
CA THR A 84 -11.84 -10.23 21.26
C THR A 84 -12.81 -9.45 20.39
N LYS A 85 -13.52 -8.46 20.96
CA LYS A 85 -14.40 -7.58 20.17
C LYS A 85 -13.61 -6.85 19.08
N LEU A 86 -12.46 -6.29 19.39
CA LEU A 86 -11.63 -5.57 18.42
C LEU A 86 -11.02 -6.49 17.35
N LEU A 87 -10.63 -7.71 17.72
CA LEU A 87 -10.14 -8.73 16.79
C LEU A 87 -11.21 -9.10 15.77
N TYR A 88 -12.41 -9.49 16.21
CA TYR A 88 -13.38 -10.07 15.28
C TYR A 88 -14.32 -9.05 14.63
N ARG A 89 -14.37 -7.79 15.11
CA ARG A 89 -15.28 -6.77 14.58
C ARG A 89 -15.17 -6.58 13.05
N ARG A 90 -13.94 -6.62 12.50
CA ARG A 90 -13.68 -6.47 11.06
C ARG A 90 -12.70 -7.52 10.57
N ILE A 91 -13.14 -8.35 9.64
CA ILE A 91 -12.35 -9.47 9.12
C ILE A 91 -12.13 -9.27 7.63
N TYR A 92 -10.86 -9.33 7.22
CA TYR A 92 -10.48 -9.37 5.81
C TYR A 92 -9.99 -10.78 5.53
N LEU A 93 -10.74 -11.53 4.73
CA LEU A 93 -10.36 -12.87 4.30
C LEU A 93 -9.40 -12.75 3.11
N ASN A 94 -8.10 -12.67 3.41
CA ASN A 94 -7.03 -12.67 2.42
C ASN A 94 -6.68 -14.09 1.96
N ASP A 95 -6.30 -14.20 0.69
CA ASP A 95 -5.77 -15.38 -0.01
C ASP A 95 -4.26 -15.28 -0.26
N SER A 96 -3.68 -14.11 0.02
CA SER A 96 -2.30 -13.75 -0.25
C SER A 96 -1.69 -12.98 0.93
N ASN A 97 -0.36 -12.95 0.98
CA ASN A 97 0.37 -12.29 2.06
C ASN A 97 0.03 -10.79 2.13
N VAL A 98 -0.18 -10.30 3.36
CA VAL A 98 -0.34 -8.88 3.65
C VAL A 98 0.98 -8.30 4.11
N VAL A 99 1.47 -7.30 3.38
CA VAL A 99 2.76 -6.67 3.65
C VAL A 99 2.61 -5.62 4.72
N LYS A 100 3.42 -5.76 5.77
CA LYS A 100 3.51 -4.80 6.87
C LYS A 100 4.57 -3.75 6.54
N SER A 101 4.35 -2.53 7.03
CA SER A 101 5.36 -1.48 7.03
C SER A 101 6.27 -1.65 8.24
N ASP A 102 7.57 -1.44 8.05
CA ASP A 102 8.60 -1.37 9.10
C ASP A 102 8.60 -0.03 9.85
N PHE A 103 7.81 0.94 9.36
CA PHE A 103 7.69 2.27 9.95
C PHE A 103 6.37 2.46 10.73
N MET A 104 5.27 1.88 10.25
CA MET A 104 3.95 2.11 10.84
C MET A 104 2.97 0.93 10.70
N HIS A 105 1.91 0.93 11.51
CA HIS A 105 0.85 -0.06 11.41
C HIS A 105 -0.19 0.34 10.37
N LEU A 106 -0.10 -0.27 9.18
CA LEU A 106 -1.08 -0.13 8.11
C LEU A 106 -2.34 -0.96 8.41
N ALA A 107 -3.52 -0.41 8.09
CA ALA A 107 -4.80 -1.12 8.14
C ALA A 107 -5.10 -1.86 9.47
N ILE A 108 -4.64 -1.30 10.60
CA ILE A 108 -4.63 -1.92 11.93
C ILE A 108 -6.00 -2.40 12.44
N ASN A 109 -7.08 -1.89 11.85
CA ASN A 109 -8.46 -2.19 12.24
C ASN A 109 -9.00 -3.48 11.61
N TRP A 110 -8.21 -4.17 10.80
CA TRP A 110 -8.57 -5.44 10.18
C TRP A 110 -7.89 -6.62 10.87
N THR A 111 -8.63 -7.71 11.01
CA THR A 111 -8.06 -9.02 11.32
C THR A 111 -7.85 -9.81 10.05
N LEU A 112 -6.68 -10.42 9.96
CA LEU A 112 -6.14 -11.08 8.78
C LEU A 112 -5.84 -12.55 9.07
N LEU A 113 -5.90 -13.37 8.02
CA LEU A 113 -5.30 -14.69 8.03
C LEU A 113 -3.79 -14.51 7.85
N ASN A 114 -2.99 -15.02 8.79
CA ASN A 114 -1.54 -14.98 8.65
C ASN A 114 -1.14 -15.91 7.50
N LEU A 115 -0.59 -15.39 6.41
CA LEU A 115 -0.09 -16.19 5.28
C LEU A 115 1.41 -15.92 5.13
N PRO A 116 2.26 -16.97 5.03
CA PRO A 116 3.70 -16.79 4.82
C PRO A 116 4.01 -15.94 3.58
N SER A 117 5.19 -15.32 3.59
CA SER A 117 5.69 -14.64 2.39
C SER A 117 6.17 -15.67 1.36
N SER A 118 6.29 -15.27 0.08
CA SER A 118 6.94 -16.06 -0.98
C SER A 118 6.30 -17.41 -1.34
N LEU A 119 5.01 -17.57 -1.09
CA LEU A 119 4.27 -18.74 -1.55
C LEU A 119 3.81 -18.58 -2.99
N LYS A 120 3.70 -19.71 -3.71
CA LYS A 120 2.94 -19.73 -4.97
C LYS A 120 1.47 -19.46 -4.68
N GLU A 121 0.75 -18.93 -5.66
CA GLU A 121 -0.67 -18.56 -5.50
C GLU A 121 -1.55 -19.75 -5.04
N GLU A 122 -1.29 -20.94 -5.56
CA GLU A 122 -2.01 -22.16 -5.19
C GLU A 122 -1.76 -22.56 -3.72
N GLU A 123 -0.50 -22.62 -3.30
CA GLU A 123 -0.11 -22.93 -1.92
C GLU A 123 -0.66 -21.89 -0.92
N SER A 124 -0.56 -20.60 -1.27
CA SER A 124 -1.11 -19.51 -0.46
C SER A 124 -2.62 -19.66 -0.26
N ARG A 125 -3.34 -20.05 -1.33
CA ARG A 125 -4.79 -20.27 -1.32
C ARG A 125 -5.18 -21.49 -0.49
N ASP A 126 -4.41 -22.57 -0.55
CA ASP A 126 -4.65 -23.77 0.27
C ASP A 126 -4.52 -23.46 1.77
N ILE A 127 -3.47 -22.72 2.15
CA ILE A 127 -3.28 -22.25 3.53
C ILE A 127 -4.43 -21.30 3.93
N ALA A 128 -4.82 -20.38 3.06
CA ALA A 128 -5.94 -19.47 3.32
C ALA A 128 -7.25 -20.24 3.54
N ASN A 129 -7.56 -21.23 2.70
CA ASN A 129 -8.74 -22.09 2.83
C ASN A 129 -8.69 -22.94 4.11
N TYR A 130 -7.52 -23.48 4.47
CA TYR A 130 -7.33 -24.18 5.74
C TYR A 130 -7.63 -23.28 6.94
N LYS A 131 -7.10 -22.05 6.95
CA LYS A 131 -7.33 -21.08 8.03
C LYS A 131 -8.77 -20.57 8.06
N LEU A 132 -9.43 -20.44 6.90
CA LEU A 132 -10.85 -20.12 6.82
C LEU A 132 -11.71 -21.25 7.43
N LYS A 133 -11.38 -22.53 7.20
CA LYS A 133 -12.04 -23.65 7.89
C LYS A 133 -11.93 -23.52 9.41
N LYS A 134 -10.76 -23.18 9.93
CA LYS A 134 -10.55 -22.95 11.38
C LYS A 134 -11.31 -21.75 11.92
N LEU A 135 -11.44 -20.68 11.15
CA LEU A 135 -12.31 -19.56 11.51
C LEU A 135 -13.77 -20.01 11.56
N ILE A 136 -14.25 -20.75 10.56
CA ILE A 136 -15.62 -21.30 10.53
C ILE A 136 -15.90 -22.18 11.76
N GLU A 137 -15.00 -23.11 12.08
CA GLU A 137 -15.08 -23.94 13.29
C GLU A 137 -15.17 -23.07 14.57
N THR A 138 -14.39 -21.99 14.63
CA THR A 138 -14.41 -21.06 15.77
C THR A 138 -15.76 -20.34 15.89
N LEU A 139 -16.32 -19.87 14.78
CA LEU A 139 -17.62 -19.16 14.77
C LEU A 139 -18.78 -20.08 15.12
N GLN A 140 -18.73 -21.35 14.71
CA GLN A 140 -19.72 -22.35 15.08
C GLN A 140 -19.70 -22.66 16.57
N ASN A 141 -18.51 -22.69 17.18
CA ASN A 141 -18.33 -23.07 18.59
C ASN A 141 -18.40 -21.87 19.55
N ASN A 142 -18.33 -20.63 19.06
CA ASN A 142 -18.30 -19.43 19.90
C ASN A 142 -19.24 -18.35 19.40
N ILE A 143 -20.48 -18.39 19.90
CA ILE A 143 -21.53 -17.42 19.52
C ILE A 143 -21.15 -15.97 19.87
N HIS A 144 -20.40 -15.74 20.96
CA HIS A 144 -19.99 -14.38 21.34
C HIS A 144 -19.06 -13.75 20.31
N ILE A 145 -18.17 -14.54 19.70
CA ILE A 145 -17.32 -14.07 18.60
C ILE A 145 -18.18 -13.77 17.36
N THR A 146 -19.09 -14.68 17.02
CA THR A 146 -19.98 -14.52 15.86
C THR A 146 -20.85 -13.26 15.96
N GLU A 147 -21.35 -12.96 17.16
CA GLU A 147 -22.22 -11.82 17.41
C GLU A 147 -21.53 -10.45 17.32
N VAL A 148 -20.19 -10.36 17.47
CA VAL A 148 -19.45 -9.08 17.42
C VAL A 148 -18.96 -8.71 16.03
N ILE A 149 -19.01 -9.62 15.06
CA ILE A 149 -18.58 -9.35 13.68
C ILE A 149 -19.53 -8.35 13.04
N GLN A 150 -18.97 -7.23 12.57
CA GLN A 150 -19.73 -6.15 11.93
C GLN A 150 -19.50 -6.10 10.43
N TRP A 151 -18.28 -6.40 9.99
CA TRP A 151 -17.87 -6.27 8.61
C TRP A 151 -16.94 -7.41 8.22
N ILE A 152 -17.30 -8.10 7.14
CA ILE A 152 -16.42 -9.06 6.49
C ILE A 152 -16.21 -8.67 5.03
N ARG A 153 -14.95 -8.71 4.60
CA ARG A 153 -14.53 -8.58 3.20
C ARG A 153 -13.96 -9.90 2.73
N ILE A 154 -14.45 -10.41 1.61
CA ILE A 154 -14.12 -11.74 1.09
C ILE A 154 -13.31 -11.61 -0.19
N ASN A 155 -12.11 -12.19 -0.25
CA ASN A 155 -11.41 -12.30 -1.53
C ASN A 155 -12.02 -13.40 -2.40
N TRP A 156 -12.06 -13.13 -3.70
CA TRP A 156 -12.76 -13.92 -4.70
C TRP A 156 -12.14 -15.30 -4.95
N ASP A 157 -10.83 -15.46 -4.74
CA ASP A 157 -10.10 -16.73 -5.00
C ASP A 157 -10.26 -17.78 -3.89
N LEU A 158 -10.92 -17.46 -2.77
CA LEU A 158 -11.18 -18.42 -1.70
C LEU A 158 -12.20 -19.48 -2.14
N ASP A 159 -12.17 -20.65 -1.50
CA ASP A 159 -13.11 -21.73 -1.83
C ASP A 159 -14.58 -21.29 -1.67
N SER A 160 -15.37 -21.42 -2.74
CA SER A 160 -16.76 -20.95 -2.78
C SER A 160 -17.67 -21.63 -1.74
N THR A 161 -17.39 -22.89 -1.38
CA THR A 161 -18.16 -23.61 -0.37
C THR A 161 -17.88 -23.06 1.03
N LEU A 162 -16.62 -22.73 1.32
CA LEU A 162 -16.23 -22.06 2.56
C LEU A 162 -16.81 -20.65 2.64
N GLN A 163 -16.79 -19.89 1.54
CA GLN A 163 -17.42 -18.56 1.46
C GLN A 163 -18.92 -18.63 1.79
N ARG A 164 -19.65 -19.57 1.18
CA ARG A 164 -21.07 -19.80 1.50
C ARG A 164 -21.28 -20.22 2.95
N SER A 165 -20.39 -21.06 3.49
CA SER A 165 -20.47 -21.54 4.87
C SER A 165 -20.32 -20.42 5.88
N ILE A 166 -19.29 -19.57 5.74
CA ILE A 166 -19.08 -18.45 6.65
C ILE A 166 -20.21 -17.42 6.52
N LEU A 167 -20.67 -17.12 5.30
CA LEU A 167 -21.81 -16.22 5.09
C LEU A 167 -23.09 -16.78 5.73
N SER A 168 -23.36 -18.08 5.62
CA SER A 168 -24.53 -18.71 6.24
C SER A 168 -24.53 -18.55 7.76
N ILE A 169 -23.36 -18.74 8.41
CA ILE A 169 -23.22 -18.52 9.85
C ILE A 169 -23.47 -17.05 10.20
N LEU A 170 -22.77 -16.13 9.54
CA LEU A 170 -22.84 -14.70 9.87
C LEU A 170 -24.23 -14.11 9.59
N CYS A 171 -24.86 -14.47 8.47
CA CYS A 171 -26.18 -13.97 8.12
C CYS A 171 -27.29 -14.44 9.08
N ASN A 172 -27.14 -15.63 9.67
CA ASN A 172 -28.12 -16.23 10.58
C ASN A 172 -27.84 -16.00 12.07
N GLN A 173 -26.57 -15.83 12.46
CA GLN A 173 -26.16 -15.75 13.87
C GLN A 173 -25.45 -14.43 14.22
N GLY A 174 -24.92 -13.71 13.23
CA GLY A 174 -24.18 -12.45 13.43
C GLY A 174 -25.08 -11.26 13.70
N LYS A 175 -25.47 -11.06 14.96
CA LYS A 175 -26.34 -9.94 15.40
C LYS A 175 -25.81 -8.56 14.97
N SER A 176 -24.51 -8.35 15.05
CA SER A 176 -23.89 -7.05 14.71
C SER A 176 -23.53 -6.89 13.24
N LEU A 177 -23.81 -7.88 12.39
CA LEU A 177 -23.41 -7.87 10.99
C LEU A 177 -24.10 -6.72 10.24
N GLN A 178 -23.30 -5.83 9.66
CA GLN A 178 -23.76 -4.62 8.96
C GLN A 178 -23.27 -4.57 7.51
N ARG A 179 -22.06 -5.06 7.23
CA ARG A 179 -21.43 -4.94 5.90
C ARG A 179 -20.84 -6.28 5.46
N LEU A 180 -21.33 -6.72 4.31
CA LEU A 180 -20.72 -7.75 3.49
C LEU A 180 -20.08 -7.05 2.29
N GLU A 181 -18.84 -7.38 1.98
CA GLU A 181 -18.11 -6.75 0.88
C GLU A 181 -17.37 -7.77 0.03
N ASN A 182 -17.42 -7.52 -1.27
CA ASN A 182 -16.79 -8.32 -2.31
C ASN A 182 -17.37 -9.74 -2.36
N VAL A 183 -18.69 -9.86 -2.18
CA VAL A 183 -19.41 -11.13 -2.39
C VAL A 183 -19.58 -11.34 -3.90
N THR A 184 -18.77 -12.22 -4.48
CA THR A 184 -18.69 -12.42 -5.93
C THR A 184 -19.43 -13.66 -6.45
N ASP A 185 -19.96 -14.51 -5.57
CA ASP A 185 -20.73 -15.70 -5.95
C ASP A 185 -22.25 -15.39 -5.91
N PRO A 186 -22.96 -15.40 -7.06
CA PRO A 186 -24.40 -15.19 -7.11
C PRO A 186 -25.20 -16.19 -6.26
N ALA A 187 -24.68 -17.39 -5.99
CA ALA A 187 -25.32 -18.37 -5.13
C ALA A 187 -25.44 -17.93 -3.66
N CYS A 188 -24.69 -16.89 -3.26
CA CYS A 188 -24.79 -16.31 -1.92
C CYS A 188 -26.00 -15.39 -1.73
N ASN A 189 -26.69 -14.98 -2.81
CA ASN A 189 -27.79 -14.02 -2.75
C ASN A 189 -28.93 -14.48 -1.82
N ASP A 190 -29.35 -15.75 -1.93
CA ASP A 190 -30.42 -16.31 -1.09
C ASP A 190 -29.98 -16.45 0.38
N ILE A 191 -28.69 -16.70 0.65
CA ILE A 191 -28.15 -16.76 2.01
C ILE A 191 -28.26 -15.37 2.67
N ILE A 192 -27.92 -14.32 1.92
CA ILE A 192 -27.90 -12.95 2.42
C ILE A 192 -29.33 -12.41 2.58
N SER A 193 -30.21 -12.66 1.62
CA SER A 193 -31.58 -12.14 1.64
C SER A 193 -32.48 -12.83 2.67
N ASN A 194 -32.30 -14.14 2.88
CA ASN A 194 -33.15 -14.92 3.79
C ASN A 194 -32.54 -15.10 5.19
N GLY A 195 -31.29 -14.69 5.41
CA GLY A 195 -30.62 -14.82 6.69
C GLY A 195 -31.35 -14.07 7.82
N HIS A 196 -31.43 -14.72 9.00
CA HIS A 196 -32.23 -14.23 10.14
C HIS A 196 -31.90 -12.78 10.54
N PHE A 197 -30.61 -12.43 10.64
CA PHE A 197 -30.14 -11.08 10.98
C PHE A 197 -29.79 -10.26 9.74
N SER A 198 -29.20 -10.88 8.72
CA SER A 198 -28.75 -10.13 7.54
C SER A 198 -29.87 -9.42 6.80
N ARG A 199 -31.07 -10.01 6.75
CA ARG A 199 -32.25 -9.42 6.08
C ARG A 199 -32.63 -8.02 6.60
N SER A 200 -32.31 -7.72 7.87
CA SER A 200 -32.67 -6.44 8.50
C SER A 200 -31.47 -5.55 8.80
N ASN A 201 -30.31 -6.14 9.10
CA ASN A 201 -29.15 -5.43 9.67
C ASN A 201 -28.10 -5.07 8.61
N VAL A 202 -27.95 -5.88 7.56
CA VAL A 202 -26.94 -5.63 6.53
C VAL A 202 -27.38 -4.48 5.65
N SER A 203 -26.60 -3.41 5.63
CA SER A 203 -26.83 -2.20 4.84
C SER A 203 -26.01 -2.14 3.54
N SER A 204 -25.26 -3.19 3.22
CA SER A 204 -24.61 -3.34 1.92
C SER A 204 -25.45 -4.16 0.93
N PHE A 205 -25.30 -3.82 -0.34
CA PHE A 205 -25.81 -4.57 -1.47
C PHE A 205 -24.67 -4.79 -2.46
N ASP A 206 -24.18 -6.02 -2.54
CA ASP A 206 -23.22 -6.42 -3.56
C ASP A 206 -23.96 -7.22 -4.63
N MET A 207 -23.99 -6.69 -5.84
CA MET A 207 -24.33 -7.46 -7.03
C MET A 207 -23.11 -8.32 -7.37
N ALA A 208 -23.20 -9.63 -7.23
CA ALA A 208 -22.17 -10.52 -7.77
C ALA A 208 -22.16 -10.43 -9.31
N PRO A 209 -20.99 -10.51 -9.98
CA PRO A 209 -20.95 -10.62 -11.43
C PRO A 209 -21.57 -11.95 -11.90
N PRO A 210 -22.10 -12.03 -13.14
CA PRO A 210 -22.63 -13.28 -13.68
C PRO A 210 -21.55 -14.36 -13.89
N ASN A 211 -20.33 -13.93 -14.20
CA ASN A 211 -19.17 -14.77 -14.48
C ASN A 211 -17.92 -14.16 -13.83
N SER A 212 -16.89 -14.97 -13.55
CA SER A 212 -15.60 -14.48 -13.03
C SER A 212 -14.92 -13.52 -14.01
N LEU A 213 -14.94 -13.84 -15.30
CA LEU A 213 -14.40 -13.02 -16.38
C LEU A 213 -15.51 -12.26 -17.13
N PRO A 214 -15.18 -11.07 -17.71
CA PRO A 214 -16.08 -10.35 -18.62
C PRO A 214 -16.38 -11.14 -19.89
N GLU A 215 -17.38 -10.70 -20.66
CA GLU A 215 -17.65 -11.13 -22.05
C GLU A 215 -17.95 -12.64 -22.23
N MET A 216 -18.19 -13.36 -21.13
CA MET A 216 -18.66 -14.73 -21.15
C MET A 216 -20.18 -14.80 -21.34
N VAL A 217 -20.68 -15.96 -21.79
CA VAL A 217 -22.13 -16.22 -21.88
C VAL A 217 -22.75 -16.10 -20.48
N VAL A 218 -23.76 -15.23 -20.35
CA VAL A 218 -24.47 -15.03 -19.08
C VAL A 218 -25.48 -16.16 -18.88
N PRO A 219 -25.50 -16.84 -17.71
CA PRO A 219 -26.51 -17.86 -17.41
C PRO A 219 -27.94 -17.33 -17.51
N GLU A 220 -28.86 -18.10 -18.11
CA GLU A 220 -30.26 -17.65 -18.34
C GLU A 220 -31.01 -17.31 -17.06
N ASN A 221 -30.68 -17.99 -15.96
CA ASN A 221 -31.28 -17.77 -14.65
C ASN A 221 -30.70 -16.56 -13.89
N TYR A 222 -29.61 -15.95 -14.38
CA TYR A 222 -28.94 -14.85 -13.68
C TYR A 222 -29.85 -13.63 -13.52
N ILE A 223 -30.45 -13.13 -14.60
CA ILE A 223 -31.34 -11.96 -14.53
C ILE A 223 -32.59 -12.23 -13.68
N PRO A 224 -33.31 -13.36 -13.83
CA PRO A 224 -34.39 -13.72 -12.90
C PRO A 224 -33.97 -13.73 -11.43
N ASN A 225 -32.82 -14.34 -11.11
CA ASN A 225 -32.30 -14.39 -9.74
C ASN A 225 -31.90 -13.00 -9.22
N LEU A 226 -31.30 -12.16 -10.06
CA LEU A 226 -30.96 -10.79 -9.73
C LEU A 226 -32.22 -9.95 -9.44
N THR A 227 -33.26 -10.06 -10.28
CA THR A 227 -34.54 -9.37 -10.07
C THR A 227 -35.20 -9.78 -8.76
N LYS A 228 -35.17 -11.08 -8.42
CA LYS A 228 -35.60 -11.58 -7.11
C LYS A 228 -34.76 -11.00 -5.96
N TYR A 229 -33.44 -10.96 -6.11
CA TYR A 229 -32.57 -10.43 -5.07
C TYR A 229 -32.76 -8.92 -4.86
N LEU A 230 -32.94 -8.15 -5.93
CA LEU A 230 -33.27 -6.73 -5.89
C LEU A 230 -34.58 -6.48 -5.11
N SER A 231 -35.63 -7.25 -5.39
CA SER A 231 -36.92 -7.09 -4.70
C SER A 231 -36.87 -7.43 -3.21
N GLN A 232 -35.95 -8.30 -2.80
CA GLN A 232 -35.73 -8.66 -1.40
C GLN A 232 -34.86 -7.66 -0.62
N ARG A 233 -33.96 -6.93 -1.29
CA ARG A 233 -32.88 -6.18 -0.63
C ARG A 233 -32.90 -4.68 -0.85
N ILE A 234 -33.37 -4.19 -1.99
CA ILE A 234 -33.38 -2.75 -2.27
C ILE A 234 -34.29 -2.07 -1.26
N SER A 235 -33.71 -1.14 -0.49
CA SER A 235 -34.41 -0.39 0.55
C SER A 235 -33.68 0.91 0.88
N SER A 236 -34.35 1.81 1.60
CA SER A 236 -33.77 3.07 2.08
C SER A 236 -32.68 2.89 3.15
N ARG A 237 -32.50 1.68 3.69
CA ARG A 237 -31.45 1.38 4.68
C ARG A 237 -30.09 1.09 4.06
N LEU A 238 -30.05 0.85 2.74
CA LEU A 238 -28.81 0.61 2.04
C LEU A 238 -27.94 1.86 2.05
N SER A 239 -26.68 1.68 2.41
CA SER A 239 -25.66 2.73 2.46
C SER A 239 -24.42 2.38 1.63
N HIS A 240 -24.27 1.12 1.23
CA HIS A 240 -23.14 0.63 0.44
C HIS A 240 -23.65 -0.20 -0.72
N MET A 241 -23.11 0.02 -1.92
CA MET A 241 -23.61 -0.64 -3.12
C MET A 241 -22.49 -0.93 -4.11
N THR A 242 -22.40 -2.18 -4.55
CA THR A 242 -21.54 -2.61 -5.67
C THR A 242 -22.40 -3.07 -6.85
N LEU A 243 -22.16 -2.54 -8.04
CA LEU A 243 -22.92 -2.86 -9.26
C LEU A 243 -22.00 -3.26 -10.42
N PHE A 244 -22.44 -4.25 -11.20
CA PHE A 244 -21.82 -4.73 -12.45
C PHE A 244 -22.71 -4.46 -13.68
N ILE A 245 -23.62 -3.51 -13.56
CA ILE A 245 -24.56 -3.08 -14.60
C ILE A 245 -24.81 -1.59 -14.42
N ASP A 246 -25.03 -0.87 -15.53
CA ASP A 246 -25.41 0.55 -15.50
C ASP A 246 -26.64 0.75 -14.59
N PRO A 247 -26.56 1.62 -13.57
CA PRO A 247 -27.68 1.90 -12.66
C PRO A 247 -28.96 2.32 -13.41
N LEU A 248 -28.85 3.10 -14.49
CA LEU A 248 -30.04 3.50 -15.25
C LEU A 248 -30.65 2.34 -16.01
N LYS A 249 -29.83 1.42 -16.53
CA LYS A 249 -30.33 0.19 -17.16
C LYS A 249 -30.98 -0.72 -16.11
N LEU A 250 -30.38 -0.86 -14.92
CA LEU A 250 -30.92 -1.65 -13.82
C LEU A 250 -32.31 -1.16 -13.39
N PHE A 251 -32.44 0.13 -13.07
CA PHE A 251 -33.66 0.67 -12.45
C PHE A 251 -34.75 1.07 -13.44
N ASN A 252 -34.47 1.12 -14.74
CA ASN A 252 -35.51 1.28 -15.77
C ASN A 252 -36.11 -0.05 -16.24
N TYR A 253 -35.37 -1.16 -16.11
CA TYR A 253 -35.76 -2.45 -16.74
C TYR A 253 -35.92 -3.62 -15.78
N LEU A 254 -35.20 -3.64 -14.65
CA LEU A 254 -35.21 -4.80 -13.74
C LEU A 254 -35.87 -4.51 -12.39
N TYR A 255 -35.78 -3.29 -11.87
CA TYR A 255 -36.38 -2.92 -10.58
C TYR A 255 -36.97 -1.50 -10.58
N PRO A 256 -38.26 -1.31 -10.24
CA PRO A 256 -38.87 0.01 -10.19
C PRO A 256 -38.46 0.78 -8.92
N LEU A 257 -37.52 1.71 -9.05
CA LEU A 257 -36.99 2.45 -7.90
C LEU A 257 -37.88 3.62 -7.45
N ASP A 258 -38.70 3.45 -6.42
CA ASP A 258 -39.68 4.49 -6.01
C ASP A 258 -39.06 5.71 -5.32
N ILE A 259 -37.92 5.54 -4.65
CA ILE A 259 -37.23 6.59 -3.89
C ILE A 259 -35.74 6.53 -4.21
N LYS A 260 -35.08 7.70 -4.29
CA LYS A 260 -33.63 7.80 -4.42
C LYS A 260 -32.92 7.06 -3.29
N LEU A 261 -31.88 6.32 -3.63
CA LEU A 261 -31.07 5.57 -2.68
C LEU A 261 -30.09 6.49 -1.94
N GLN A 262 -30.00 6.33 -0.63
CA GLN A 262 -29.10 7.09 0.25
C GLN A 262 -27.73 6.40 0.38
N ILE A 263 -27.13 6.09 -0.76
CA ILE A 263 -25.83 5.41 -0.80
C ILE A 263 -24.73 6.38 -0.36
N ILE A 264 -23.85 5.89 0.52
CA ILE A 264 -22.64 6.57 1.02
C ILE A 264 -21.41 6.10 0.24
N ASP A 265 -21.34 4.80 -0.07
CA ASP A 265 -20.23 4.13 -0.77
C ASP A 265 -20.77 3.39 -2.00
N LEU A 266 -20.45 3.92 -3.19
CA LEU A 266 -20.85 3.34 -4.47
C LEU A 266 -19.62 2.80 -5.21
N LYS A 267 -19.68 1.52 -5.57
CA LYS A 267 -18.69 0.87 -6.42
C LYS A 267 -19.33 0.43 -7.74
N LEU A 268 -18.82 0.94 -8.85
CA LEU A 268 -19.23 0.58 -10.19
C LEU A 268 -18.14 -0.23 -10.88
N HIS A 269 -18.52 -1.39 -11.38
CA HIS A 269 -17.71 -2.18 -12.29
C HIS A 269 -18.25 -1.98 -13.71
N TRP A 270 -17.45 -1.35 -14.55
CA TRP A 270 -17.71 -1.20 -15.97
C TRP A 270 -17.12 -2.39 -16.70
N ARG A 271 -17.99 -3.38 -16.91
CA ARG A 271 -17.65 -4.67 -17.46
C ARG A 271 -18.61 -4.98 -18.60
N ARG A 272 -18.09 -5.42 -19.74
CA ARG A 272 -18.91 -5.85 -20.87
C ARG A 272 -19.53 -7.20 -20.57
N GLU A 273 -20.85 -7.19 -20.46
CA GLU A 273 -21.67 -8.37 -20.22
C GLU A 273 -22.70 -8.53 -21.34
N PHE A 274 -22.79 -9.74 -21.87
CA PHE A 274 -23.75 -10.09 -22.91
C PHE A 274 -25.05 -10.62 -22.29
N TYR A 275 -25.77 -9.76 -21.58
CA TYR A 275 -27.08 -10.10 -21.03
C TYR A 275 -28.10 -10.36 -22.16
N ASN A 276 -29.04 -11.29 -21.95
CA ASN A 276 -30.16 -11.47 -22.89
C ASN A 276 -30.96 -10.15 -23.01
N ASN A 277 -31.06 -9.65 -24.23
CA ASN A 277 -31.73 -8.39 -24.56
C ASN A 277 -33.23 -8.39 -24.28
N ASP A 278 -33.88 -9.55 -24.22
CA ASP A 278 -35.32 -9.68 -23.94
C ASP A 278 -35.72 -8.99 -22.63
N TYR A 279 -34.85 -9.04 -21.63
CA TYR A 279 -35.06 -8.38 -20.33
C TYR A 279 -34.93 -6.84 -20.39
N PHE A 280 -34.42 -6.28 -21.49
CA PHE A 280 -34.12 -4.86 -21.64
C PHE A 280 -34.85 -4.21 -22.82
N VAL A 281 -35.89 -4.86 -23.37
CA VAL A 281 -36.73 -4.29 -24.43
C VAL A 281 -37.77 -3.33 -23.84
N LYS A 282 -38.52 -3.76 -22.82
CA LYS A 282 -39.62 -2.99 -22.24
C LYS A 282 -39.22 -2.39 -20.91
N LYS A 283 -39.18 -1.05 -20.84
CA LYS A 283 -38.99 -0.33 -19.58
C LYS A 283 -40.15 -0.62 -18.64
N ILE A 284 -39.85 -0.84 -17.36
CA ILE A 284 -40.85 -0.93 -16.29
C ILE A 284 -41.53 0.44 -16.10
N ARG A 285 -40.81 1.54 -16.39
CA ARG A 285 -41.29 2.92 -16.30
C ARG A 285 -41.28 3.63 -17.67
N PRO A 286 -42.21 3.31 -18.58
CA PRO A 286 -42.17 3.85 -19.94
C PRO A 286 -42.48 5.35 -20.01
N GLY A 287 -43.33 5.88 -19.12
CA GLY A 287 -43.75 7.30 -19.15
C GLY A 287 -42.82 8.27 -18.42
N ASN A 288 -41.95 7.78 -17.54
CA ASN A 288 -40.99 8.61 -16.80
C ASN A 288 -39.72 7.80 -16.49
N PRO A 289 -38.90 7.51 -17.53
CA PRO A 289 -37.67 6.77 -17.34
C PRO A 289 -36.63 7.62 -16.61
N LEU A 290 -35.80 6.97 -15.79
CA LEU A 290 -34.64 7.59 -15.16
C LEU A 290 -33.59 7.88 -16.24
N THR A 291 -33.05 9.09 -16.25
CA THR A 291 -32.10 9.60 -17.25
C THR A 291 -30.77 10.05 -16.65
N LYS A 292 -30.72 10.29 -15.34
CA LYS A 292 -29.50 10.73 -14.64
C LYS A 292 -29.20 9.90 -13.41
N LEU A 293 -27.92 9.73 -13.09
CA LEU A 293 -27.52 9.04 -11.86
C LEU A 293 -28.05 9.72 -10.58
N SER A 294 -28.23 11.04 -10.60
CA SER A 294 -28.80 11.79 -9.47
C SER A 294 -30.29 11.55 -9.24
N GLU A 295 -30.98 10.86 -10.16
CA GLU A 295 -32.35 10.37 -9.98
C GLU A 295 -32.38 8.98 -9.31
N VAL A 296 -31.26 8.26 -9.35
CA VAL A 296 -31.08 6.98 -8.66
C VAL A 296 -30.50 7.18 -7.26
N PHE A 297 -29.46 8.00 -7.15
CA PHE A 297 -28.70 8.19 -5.91
C PHE A 297 -28.88 9.61 -5.37
N ASP A 298 -29.07 9.76 -4.06
CA ASP A 298 -29.13 11.08 -3.41
C ASP A 298 -27.74 11.74 -3.42
N LYS A 299 -27.66 12.90 -4.06
CA LYS A 299 -26.43 13.70 -4.21
C LYS A 299 -25.81 14.14 -2.88
N ARG A 300 -26.59 14.17 -1.81
CA ARG A 300 -26.15 14.61 -0.48
C ARG A 300 -25.46 13.51 0.31
N THR A 301 -25.76 12.25 0.01
CA THR A 301 -25.30 11.12 0.82
C THR A 301 -24.04 10.47 0.26
N LEU A 302 -23.82 10.52 -1.06
CA LEU A 302 -22.68 9.85 -1.67
C LEU A 302 -21.36 10.52 -1.28
N LYS A 303 -20.48 9.76 -0.62
CA LYS A 303 -19.19 10.22 -0.11
C LYS A 303 -18.02 9.49 -0.74
N ILE A 304 -18.20 8.22 -1.10
CA ILE A 304 -17.15 7.36 -1.64
C ILE A 304 -17.65 6.85 -2.99
N LEU A 305 -16.84 7.07 -4.03
CA LEU A 305 -17.08 6.55 -5.37
C LEU A 305 -15.86 5.77 -5.85
N THR A 306 -16.06 4.50 -6.17
CA THR A 306 -15.06 3.66 -6.83
C THR A 306 -15.57 3.25 -8.21
N ILE A 307 -14.82 3.56 -9.26
CA ILE A 307 -15.08 3.10 -10.62
C ILE A 307 -13.93 2.19 -11.04
N ILE A 308 -14.27 1.00 -11.53
CA ILE A 308 -13.32 0.02 -12.04
C ILE A 308 -13.71 -0.32 -13.47
N SER A 309 -12.87 0.02 -14.43
CA SER A 309 -13.09 -0.31 -15.84
C SER A 309 -12.34 -1.56 -16.24
N TRP A 310 -13.01 -2.42 -17.00
CA TRP A 310 -12.42 -3.58 -17.68
C TRP A 310 -12.27 -3.33 -19.19
N ASN A 311 -12.68 -2.13 -19.65
CA ASN A 311 -12.60 -1.73 -21.04
C ASN A 311 -11.31 -0.94 -21.29
N ASP A 312 -10.70 -1.19 -22.44
CA ASP A 312 -9.59 -0.41 -23.00
C ASP A 312 -9.97 1.04 -23.36
N THR A 313 -11.26 1.29 -23.56
CA THR A 313 -11.82 2.54 -24.02
C THR A 313 -13.09 2.87 -23.26
N LEU A 314 -13.35 4.17 -23.05
CA LEU A 314 -14.60 4.62 -22.46
C LEU A 314 -15.74 4.45 -23.46
N LEU A 315 -16.75 3.67 -23.08
CA LEU A 315 -17.98 3.57 -23.84
C LEU A 315 -18.78 4.87 -23.71
N LYS A 316 -19.59 5.21 -24.73
CA LYS A 316 -20.43 6.42 -24.74
C LYS A 316 -21.23 6.60 -23.43
N ARG A 317 -21.80 5.50 -22.90
CA ARG A 317 -22.58 5.56 -21.66
C ARG A 317 -21.72 5.82 -20.42
N GLU A 318 -20.49 5.31 -20.40
CA GLU A 318 -19.52 5.53 -19.33
C GLU A 318 -19.06 6.99 -19.32
N THR A 319 -18.81 7.56 -20.51
CA THR A 319 -18.57 8.98 -20.73
C THR A 319 -19.71 9.85 -20.17
N GLU A 320 -20.96 9.47 -20.42
CA GLU A 320 -22.14 10.16 -19.87
C GLU A 320 -22.23 10.02 -18.34
N MET A 321 -21.95 8.84 -17.78
CA MET A 321 -21.93 8.62 -16.33
C MET A 321 -20.88 9.48 -15.63
N LEU A 322 -19.67 9.62 -16.21
CA LEU A 322 -18.63 10.51 -15.67
C LEU A 322 -19.11 11.96 -15.59
N LYS A 323 -19.84 12.43 -16.61
CA LYS A 323 -20.43 13.77 -16.63
C LYS A 323 -21.50 13.93 -15.54
N ASP A 324 -22.35 12.93 -15.36
CA ASP A 324 -23.37 12.92 -14.29
C ASP A 324 -22.74 13.01 -12.89
N PHE A 325 -21.55 12.42 -12.69
CA PHE A 325 -20.88 12.44 -11.39
C PHE A 325 -20.44 13.83 -10.92
N LYS A 326 -20.39 14.81 -11.82
CA LYS A 326 -20.20 16.24 -11.47
C LYS A 326 -21.27 16.77 -10.51
N GLU A 327 -22.48 16.19 -10.52
CA GLU A 327 -23.55 16.63 -9.62
C GLU A 327 -23.36 16.18 -8.15
N PHE A 328 -22.35 15.35 -7.84
CA PHE A 328 -22.11 14.78 -6.51
C PHE A 328 -20.98 15.51 -5.76
N GLU A 329 -21.16 16.82 -5.54
CA GLU A 329 -20.17 17.72 -4.94
C GLU A 329 -19.74 17.36 -3.50
N ASN A 330 -20.46 16.45 -2.84
CA ASN A 330 -20.19 15.97 -1.49
C ASN A 330 -19.19 14.81 -1.42
N LEU A 331 -18.69 14.34 -2.56
CA LEU A 331 -17.68 13.28 -2.63
C LEU A 331 -16.42 13.66 -1.84
N GLU A 332 -15.94 12.70 -1.04
CA GLU A 332 -14.75 12.81 -0.19
C GLU A 332 -13.68 11.80 -0.59
N ASP A 333 -14.05 10.68 -1.24
CA ASP A 333 -13.13 9.66 -1.75
C ASP A 333 -13.53 9.28 -3.18
N LEU A 334 -12.58 9.41 -4.11
CA LEU A 334 -12.74 9.01 -5.50
C LEU A 334 -11.61 8.06 -5.89
N SER A 335 -11.98 6.89 -6.39
CA SER A 335 -11.08 5.91 -6.98
C SER A 335 -11.46 5.64 -8.44
N LEU A 336 -10.57 5.98 -9.36
CA LEU A 336 -10.68 5.70 -10.78
C LEU A 336 -9.64 4.65 -11.16
N ILE A 337 -10.07 3.41 -11.39
CA ILE A 337 -9.18 2.26 -11.57
C ILE A 337 -9.31 1.70 -12.97
N SER A 338 -8.18 1.54 -13.65
CA SER A 338 -8.06 0.97 -14.99
C SER A 338 -8.88 1.71 -16.04
N ILE A 339 -9.07 3.03 -15.85
CA ILE A 339 -9.91 3.87 -16.72
C ILE A 339 -9.05 4.58 -17.77
N LYS A 340 -9.59 4.76 -18.98
CA LYS A 340 -8.97 5.63 -19.99
C LYS A 340 -9.20 7.10 -19.62
N GLN A 341 -8.18 7.95 -19.80
CA GLN A 341 -8.29 9.38 -19.53
C GLN A 341 -9.07 10.09 -20.64
N ASP A 342 -10.09 10.87 -20.25
CA ASP A 342 -10.68 11.90 -21.09
C ASP A 342 -10.43 13.25 -20.41
N VAL A 343 -9.51 14.04 -20.98
CA VAL A 343 -9.01 15.27 -20.34
C VAL A 343 -10.13 16.26 -20.06
N HIS A 344 -11.03 16.50 -21.03
CA HIS A 344 -12.11 17.47 -20.88
C HIS A 344 -13.09 17.06 -19.78
N ILE A 345 -13.50 15.79 -19.78
CA ILE A 345 -14.47 15.28 -18.79
C ILE A 345 -13.87 15.26 -17.39
N LEU A 346 -12.62 14.82 -17.26
CA LEU A 346 -11.97 14.73 -15.96
C LEU A 346 -11.64 16.11 -15.39
N VAL A 347 -11.22 17.07 -16.21
CA VAL A 347 -11.06 18.47 -15.77
C VAL A 347 -12.39 19.05 -15.28
N ASP A 348 -13.48 18.83 -16.03
CA ASP A 348 -14.82 19.29 -15.62
C ASP A 348 -15.29 18.62 -14.31
N LEU A 349 -14.98 17.34 -14.12
CA LEU A 349 -15.29 16.59 -12.91
C LEU A 349 -14.50 17.15 -11.73
N PHE A 350 -13.17 17.16 -11.77
CA PHE A 350 -12.32 17.58 -10.65
C PHE A 350 -12.55 19.03 -10.24
N SER A 351 -12.90 19.91 -11.18
CA SER A 351 -13.25 21.30 -10.90
C SER A 351 -14.48 21.44 -9.99
N SER A 352 -15.33 20.41 -9.88
CA SER A 352 -16.50 20.39 -8.99
C SER A 352 -16.26 19.73 -7.62
N LEU A 353 -15.21 18.89 -7.48
CA LEU A 353 -15.00 18.02 -6.32
C LEU A 353 -14.21 18.71 -5.19
N THR A 354 -14.70 19.86 -4.72
CA THR A 354 -14.01 20.70 -3.72
C THR A 354 -13.92 20.08 -2.31
N ASN A 355 -14.66 18.99 -2.05
CA ASN A 355 -14.65 18.26 -0.79
C ASN A 355 -13.76 17.02 -0.77
N LEU A 356 -13.06 16.75 -1.88
CA LEU A 356 -12.27 15.55 -2.04
C LEU A 356 -11.11 15.50 -1.03
N LYS A 357 -11.06 14.42 -0.24
CA LYS A 357 -10.01 14.13 0.75
C LYS A 357 -9.11 12.99 0.30
N ARG A 358 -9.59 12.12 -0.57
CA ARG A 358 -8.87 10.94 -1.04
C ARG A 358 -9.05 10.78 -2.54
N LEU A 359 -7.95 10.62 -3.25
CA LEU A 359 -7.94 10.42 -4.69
C LEU A 359 -7.02 9.27 -5.05
N LYS A 360 -7.54 8.29 -5.80
CA LYS A 360 -6.76 7.26 -6.48
C LYS A 360 -7.05 7.30 -7.97
N MET A 361 -6.00 7.36 -8.77
CA MET A 361 -6.06 7.32 -10.23
C MET A 361 -5.07 6.30 -10.76
N ASP A 362 -5.59 5.29 -11.44
CA ASP A 362 -4.82 4.27 -12.15
C ASP A 362 -5.32 4.25 -13.60
N PHE A 363 -4.67 5.07 -14.43
CA PHE A 363 -5.06 5.24 -15.82
C PHE A 363 -4.35 4.22 -16.73
N LEU A 364 -5.08 3.78 -17.75
CA LEU A 364 -4.56 2.84 -18.75
C LEU A 364 -4.85 3.35 -20.16
N GLU A 365 -3.86 3.17 -21.03
CA GLU A 365 -4.01 3.24 -22.48
C GLU A 365 -3.51 1.92 -23.08
N GLU A 366 -4.34 1.23 -23.86
CA GLU A 366 -4.01 -0.09 -24.44
C GLU A 366 -3.50 -1.11 -23.40
N TYR A 367 -4.11 -1.09 -22.20
CA TYR A 367 -3.73 -1.90 -21.03
C TYR A 367 -2.34 -1.58 -20.44
N VAL A 368 -1.71 -0.49 -20.88
CA VAL A 368 -0.45 0.01 -20.33
C VAL A 368 -0.72 1.16 -19.37
N PRO A 369 -0.10 1.16 -18.17
CA PRO A 369 -0.05 2.31 -17.27
C PRO A 369 0.23 3.65 -17.97
N GLU A 370 -0.71 4.59 -17.84
CA GLU A 370 -0.58 5.95 -18.38
C GLU A 370 -0.37 6.96 -17.24
N PRO A 371 0.59 7.89 -17.35
CA PRO A 371 0.72 9.02 -16.43
C PRO A 371 -0.48 9.96 -16.50
N THR A 372 -0.76 10.66 -15.41
CA THR A 372 -1.84 11.66 -15.34
C THR A 372 -1.53 12.84 -16.25
N ASN A 373 -2.48 13.20 -17.12
CA ASN A 373 -2.34 14.37 -18.00
C ASN A 373 -2.13 15.67 -17.18
N PRO A 374 -1.21 16.57 -17.59
CA PRO A 374 -0.93 17.82 -16.88
C PRO A 374 -2.15 18.72 -16.62
N HIS A 375 -3.11 18.81 -17.55
CA HIS A 375 -4.31 19.63 -17.35
C HIS A 375 -5.24 19.05 -16.28
N ILE A 376 -5.35 17.71 -16.22
CA ILE A 376 -6.08 17.01 -15.15
C ILE A 376 -5.41 17.29 -13.80
N PHE A 377 -4.09 17.14 -13.74
CA PHE A 377 -3.31 17.43 -12.52
C PHE A 377 -3.49 18.89 -12.06
N LEU A 378 -3.45 19.85 -12.97
CA LEU A 378 -3.67 21.26 -12.66
C LEU A 378 -5.08 21.51 -12.10
N SER A 379 -6.12 20.89 -12.68
CA SER A 379 -7.49 20.99 -12.17
C SER A 379 -7.61 20.46 -10.74
N ILE A 380 -6.99 19.32 -10.45
CA ILE A 380 -6.93 18.75 -9.09
C ILE A 380 -6.22 19.72 -8.13
N LEU A 381 -5.06 20.25 -8.53
CA LEU A 381 -4.28 21.18 -7.73
C LEU A 381 -5.08 22.43 -7.35
N LEU A 382 -5.85 22.98 -8.30
CA LEU A 382 -6.64 24.20 -8.10
C LEU A 382 -7.93 23.98 -7.30
N ALA A 383 -8.61 22.84 -7.49
CA ALA A 383 -9.95 22.62 -6.92
C ALA A 383 -9.96 21.76 -5.65
N CYS A 384 -8.99 20.85 -5.48
CA CYS A 384 -9.03 19.78 -4.47
C CYS A 384 -8.07 20.01 -3.29
N SER A 385 -8.09 21.20 -2.67
CA SER A 385 -7.16 21.58 -1.59
C SER A 385 -7.29 20.77 -0.29
N LYS A 386 -8.40 20.05 -0.11
CA LYS A 386 -8.67 19.21 1.09
C LYS A 386 -8.06 17.81 1.02
N LEU A 387 -7.33 17.49 -0.06
CA LEU A 387 -6.72 16.18 -0.24
C LEU A 387 -5.76 15.83 0.90
N GLN A 388 -5.95 14.62 1.43
CA GLN A 388 -5.18 13.98 2.51
C GLN A 388 -4.48 12.71 2.03
N PHE A 389 -5.03 12.07 1.00
CA PHE A 389 -4.47 10.89 0.35
C PHE A 389 -4.50 11.09 -1.16
N ILE A 390 -3.36 10.87 -1.81
CA ILE A 390 -3.24 10.92 -3.27
C ILE A 390 -2.47 9.68 -3.73
N ASP A 391 -3.03 8.95 -4.68
CA ASP A 391 -2.38 7.87 -5.40
C ASP A 391 -2.52 8.12 -6.90
N LEU A 392 -1.41 8.41 -7.56
CA LEU A 392 -1.38 8.70 -8.98
C LEU A 392 0.00 8.39 -9.60
N ARG A 393 -0.02 8.22 -10.92
CA ARG A 393 1.19 8.26 -11.73
C ARG A 393 1.33 9.65 -12.34
N TYR A 394 2.52 10.23 -12.22
CA TYR A 394 2.87 11.50 -12.81
C TYR A 394 4.35 11.46 -13.21
N ASP A 395 4.56 11.32 -14.51
CA ASP A 395 5.86 11.50 -15.14
C ASP A 395 6.00 13.00 -15.44
N GLY A 396 6.20 13.78 -14.38
CA GLY A 396 6.52 15.20 -14.51
C GLY A 396 7.84 15.42 -15.25
N LEU A 397 8.27 16.68 -15.34
CA LEU A 397 9.46 17.13 -16.10
C LEU A 397 10.83 16.56 -15.67
N ILE A 398 10.90 15.68 -14.68
CA ILE A 398 12.17 15.17 -14.16
C ILE A 398 12.48 13.84 -14.87
N PRO A 399 13.62 13.73 -15.58
CA PRO A 399 14.02 12.48 -16.19
C PRO A 399 14.25 11.42 -15.12
N GLN A 400 13.94 10.16 -15.43
CA GLN A 400 14.20 9.02 -14.53
C GLN A 400 15.70 8.89 -14.23
N ILE A 401 16.05 8.30 -13.08
CA ILE A 401 17.46 8.08 -12.70
C ILE A 401 18.20 7.30 -13.79
N ILE A 402 17.58 6.23 -14.29
CA ILE A 402 18.05 5.50 -15.47
C ILE A 402 17.08 5.86 -16.58
N ASN A 403 17.54 6.64 -17.55
CA ASN A 403 16.77 7.01 -18.73
C ASN A 403 17.34 6.35 -19.98
N ILE A 404 16.49 6.09 -20.96
CA ILE A 404 16.89 5.50 -22.24
C ILE A 404 16.70 6.55 -23.34
N GLN A 405 17.78 6.92 -24.02
CA GLN A 405 17.75 7.81 -25.19
C GLN A 405 18.55 7.18 -26.33
N GLU A 406 17.95 7.06 -27.52
CA GLU A 406 18.63 6.60 -28.74
C GLU A 406 19.44 5.29 -28.55
N ASN A 407 18.86 4.30 -27.84
CA ASN A 407 19.48 3.03 -27.45
C ASN A 407 20.65 3.11 -26.44
N LYS A 408 20.78 4.22 -25.72
CA LYS A 408 21.78 4.38 -24.65
C LYS A 408 21.12 4.64 -23.30
N PHE A 409 21.61 3.97 -22.26
CA PHE A 409 21.32 4.31 -20.88
C PHE A 409 22.03 5.62 -20.50
N GLN A 410 21.30 6.48 -19.79
CA GLN A 410 21.81 7.71 -19.20
C GLN A 410 21.47 7.73 -17.72
N LEU A 411 22.47 8.07 -16.89
CA LEU A 411 22.30 8.20 -15.45
C LEU A 411 22.07 9.66 -15.07
N ASN A 412 20.88 9.96 -14.54
CA ASN A 412 20.49 11.31 -14.12
C ASN A 412 20.46 11.40 -12.60
N GLN A 413 21.34 12.24 -12.03
CA GLN A 413 21.41 12.45 -10.58
C GLN A 413 20.84 13.81 -10.20
N GLN A 414 19.73 13.83 -9.45
CA GLN A 414 19.13 15.08 -8.93
C GLN A 414 19.59 15.40 -7.50
N CYS A 415 20.09 14.41 -6.74
CA CYS A 415 20.53 14.59 -5.36
C CYS A 415 22.00 14.20 -5.18
N ASN A 416 22.78 15.10 -4.59
CA ASN A 416 24.22 14.95 -4.37
C ASN A 416 24.59 14.71 -2.90
N CYS A 417 23.66 14.22 -2.07
CA CYS A 417 23.99 13.84 -0.70
C CYS A 417 24.92 12.61 -0.68
N THR A 418 25.63 12.38 0.43
CA THR A 418 26.60 11.28 0.56
C THR A 418 26.00 9.92 0.19
N ASN A 419 24.79 9.62 0.66
CA ASN A 419 24.13 8.34 0.36
C ASN A 419 23.80 8.20 -1.15
N CYS A 420 23.31 9.26 -1.79
CA CYS A 420 23.05 9.25 -3.23
C CYS A 420 24.34 9.17 -4.04
N GLN A 421 25.42 9.83 -3.60
CA GLN A 421 26.72 9.69 -4.24
C GLN A 421 27.21 8.24 -4.22
N ILE A 422 27.12 7.55 -3.06
CA ILE A 422 27.44 6.12 -2.93
C ILE A 422 26.59 5.27 -3.88
N VAL A 423 25.28 5.53 -3.99
CA VAL A 423 24.42 4.81 -4.94
C VAL A 423 24.93 4.96 -6.38
N PHE A 424 25.28 6.18 -6.79
CA PHE A 424 25.74 6.40 -8.16
C PHE A 424 27.15 5.87 -8.41
N SER A 425 28.10 6.02 -7.47
CA SER A 425 29.48 5.60 -7.64
C SER A 425 29.65 4.09 -7.46
N ASP A 426 29.15 3.56 -6.35
CA ASP A 426 29.55 2.23 -5.88
C ASP A 426 28.54 1.17 -6.35
N ILE A 427 27.27 1.52 -6.50
CA ILE A 427 26.22 0.59 -6.94
C ILE A 427 25.98 0.71 -8.45
N LEU A 428 25.50 1.87 -8.92
CA LEU A 428 25.15 2.04 -10.32
C LEU A 428 26.40 1.95 -11.22
N LYS A 429 27.45 2.73 -10.96
CA LYS A 429 28.68 2.67 -11.77
C LYS A 429 29.59 1.50 -11.36
N GLY A 430 29.68 1.17 -10.07
CA GLY A 430 30.59 0.14 -9.59
C GLY A 430 30.14 -1.30 -9.88
N LYS A 431 28.83 -1.56 -9.93
CA LYS A 431 28.28 -2.92 -10.10
C LYS A 431 27.49 -3.06 -11.41
N ILE A 432 26.61 -2.11 -11.74
CA ILE A 432 25.68 -2.24 -12.86
C ILE A 432 26.25 -1.74 -14.20
N PHE A 433 26.82 -0.53 -14.22
CA PHE A 433 27.38 0.17 -15.37
C PHE A 433 28.91 0.28 -15.28
N MET A 434 29.55 -0.85 -14.94
CA MET A 434 30.97 -0.97 -14.66
C MET A 434 31.84 -0.76 -15.90
N PHE A 435 31.37 -1.23 -17.06
CA PHE A 435 32.11 -1.13 -18.31
C PHE A 435 31.47 -0.13 -19.28
N PRO A 436 32.23 0.53 -20.16
CA PRO A 436 31.68 1.48 -21.14
C PRO A 436 30.56 0.89 -22.01
N GLU A 437 30.62 -0.40 -22.31
CA GLU A 437 29.63 -1.12 -23.11
C GLU A 437 28.27 -1.25 -22.41
N ASP A 438 28.23 -1.15 -21.08
CA ASP A 438 27.00 -1.31 -20.30
C ASP A 438 25.98 -0.21 -20.57
N TYR A 439 26.45 0.95 -21.03
CA TYR A 439 25.61 2.08 -21.38
C TYR A 439 24.82 1.86 -22.67
N TYR A 440 25.07 0.80 -23.44
CA TYR A 440 24.37 0.54 -24.69
C TYR A 440 23.32 -0.57 -24.52
N ILE A 441 22.19 -0.41 -25.20
CA ILE A 441 21.07 -1.36 -25.23
C ILE A 441 21.13 -2.17 -26.52
N HIS A 442 21.14 -3.48 -26.37
CA HIS A 442 21.13 -4.45 -27.46
C HIS A 442 19.81 -5.21 -27.52
N ASP A 443 19.26 -5.56 -26.35
CA ASP A 443 18.01 -6.31 -26.22
C ASP A 443 17.22 -5.93 -24.95
N LEU A 444 16.07 -6.57 -24.73
CA LEU A 444 15.25 -6.35 -23.54
C LEU A 444 15.89 -6.90 -22.25
N GLN A 445 16.82 -7.84 -22.36
CA GLN A 445 17.51 -8.46 -21.24
C GLN A 445 18.49 -7.48 -20.59
N ASP A 446 19.08 -6.58 -21.39
CA ASP A 446 19.83 -5.42 -20.90
C ASP A 446 19.02 -4.58 -19.92
N ILE A 447 17.75 -4.29 -20.22
CA ILE A 447 16.88 -3.51 -19.32
C ILE A 447 16.63 -4.29 -18.02
N ALA A 448 16.40 -5.60 -18.10
CA ALA A 448 16.15 -6.44 -16.94
C ALA A 448 17.38 -6.59 -16.02
N ALA A 449 18.60 -6.47 -16.55
CA ALA A 449 19.84 -6.52 -15.79
C ALA A 449 20.27 -5.14 -15.25
N LYS A 450 20.00 -4.06 -16.00
CA LYS A 450 20.60 -2.74 -15.74
C LYS A 450 19.65 -1.72 -15.12
N ASP A 451 18.35 -1.76 -15.45
CA ASP A 451 17.37 -0.79 -14.95
C ASP A 451 16.72 -1.27 -13.65
N ILE A 452 17.48 -1.14 -12.55
CA ILE A 452 17.04 -1.60 -11.23
C ILE A 452 15.74 -0.93 -10.77
N PHE A 453 15.51 0.34 -11.12
CA PHE A 453 14.32 1.10 -10.71
C PHE A 453 13.08 0.61 -11.46
N LYS A 454 13.19 0.37 -12.77
CA LYS A 454 12.11 -0.25 -13.55
C LYS A 454 11.82 -1.68 -13.07
N MET A 455 12.85 -2.42 -12.67
CA MET A 455 12.68 -3.76 -12.11
C MET A 455 11.99 -3.74 -10.75
N MET A 456 12.25 -2.77 -9.87
CA MET A 456 11.50 -2.62 -8.60
C MET A 456 9.99 -2.53 -8.84
N LYS A 457 9.57 -1.80 -9.88
CA LYS A 457 8.17 -1.68 -10.29
C LYS A 457 7.66 -2.96 -10.96
N TYR A 458 8.36 -3.45 -11.98
CA TYR A 458 7.94 -4.61 -12.77
C TYR A 458 7.81 -5.89 -11.93
N LEU A 459 8.73 -6.08 -10.98
CA LEU A 459 8.74 -7.23 -10.08
C LEU A 459 7.92 -7.01 -8.80
N SER A 460 7.16 -5.91 -8.72
CA SER A 460 6.28 -5.59 -7.59
C SER A 460 6.98 -5.64 -6.22
N LEU A 461 8.21 -5.10 -6.14
CA LEU A 461 8.96 -5.05 -4.88
C LEU A 461 8.21 -4.25 -3.81
N LEU A 462 7.53 -3.19 -4.23
CA LEU A 462 6.64 -2.39 -3.38
C LEU A 462 5.22 -2.96 -3.48
N PRO A 463 4.54 -3.21 -2.35
CA PRO A 463 3.18 -3.73 -2.41
C PRO A 463 2.23 -2.69 -3.01
N TYR A 464 1.40 -3.14 -3.94
CA TYR A 464 0.24 -2.37 -4.35
C TYR A 464 -0.75 -2.29 -3.18
N SER A 465 -1.28 -1.09 -2.91
CA SER A 465 -2.40 -0.96 -1.97
C SER A 465 -3.50 -0.12 -2.58
N LYS A 466 -4.74 -0.61 -2.49
CA LYS A 466 -5.93 0.14 -2.89
C LYS A 466 -6.05 1.44 -2.07
N ALA A 467 -5.54 1.44 -0.85
CA ALA A 467 -5.41 2.59 0.05
C ALA A 467 -4.54 2.13 1.23
N CYS A 468 -3.24 2.46 1.22
CA CYS A 468 -2.26 1.92 2.16
C CYS A 468 -2.61 2.14 3.64
N ASP A 469 -3.45 3.12 3.94
CA ASP A 469 -3.92 3.47 5.28
C ASP A 469 -5.29 2.86 5.66
N ALA A 470 -6.14 2.51 4.69
CA ALA A 470 -7.52 2.08 4.94
C ALA A 470 -7.77 0.57 4.77
N TYR A 471 -7.07 -0.05 3.82
CA TYR A 471 -7.18 -1.48 3.52
C TYR A 471 -5.83 -2.18 3.65
N PRO A 472 -5.81 -3.48 4.01
CA PRO A 472 -4.57 -4.26 4.04
C PRO A 472 -3.83 -4.17 2.71
N SER A 473 -2.50 -4.02 2.76
CA SER A 473 -1.65 -3.98 1.57
C SER A 473 -1.37 -5.40 1.11
N VAL A 474 -2.05 -5.83 0.05
CA VAL A 474 -2.00 -7.20 -0.48
C VAL A 474 -1.12 -7.23 -1.72
N ARG A 475 -0.27 -8.26 -1.86
CA ARG A 475 0.49 -8.49 -3.09
C ARG A 475 -0.20 -9.55 -3.94
N THR A 476 -0.54 -9.20 -5.19
CA THR A 476 -0.99 -10.18 -6.19
C THR A 476 0.16 -11.04 -6.70
N GLN A 477 1.40 -10.52 -6.73
CA GLN A 477 2.62 -11.30 -7.03
C GLN A 477 3.72 -10.95 -6.02
N PRO A 478 3.99 -11.79 -5.00
CA PRO A 478 4.89 -11.39 -3.92
C PRO A 478 6.37 -11.62 -4.27
N MET A 479 7.09 -10.55 -4.63
CA MET A 479 8.56 -10.54 -4.53
C MET A 479 9.00 -9.85 -3.24
N ASN A 480 9.58 -10.60 -2.31
CA ASN A 480 10.23 -10.01 -1.14
C ASN A 480 11.62 -9.47 -1.52
N LEU A 481 12.24 -8.71 -0.61
CA LEU A 481 13.54 -8.08 -0.86
C LEU A 481 14.65 -9.11 -1.15
N THR A 482 14.65 -10.25 -0.45
CA THR A 482 15.62 -11.34 -0.66
C THR A 482 15.52 -11.88 -2.09
N ASN A 483 14.31 -12.25 -2.53
CA ASN A 483 14.06 -12.80 -3.87
C ASN A 483 14.38 -11.77 -4.97
N PHE A 484 14.10 -10.49 -4.72
CA PHE A 484 14.47 -9.41 -5.62
C PHE A 484 15.99 -9.32 -5.81
N VAL A 485 16.76 -9.33 -4.71
CA VAL A 485 18.22 -9.32 -4.73
C VAL A 485 18.76 -10.52 -5.50
N THR A 486 18.27 -11.72 -5.21
CA THR A 486 18.68 -12.96 -5.89
C THR A 486 18.41 -12.86 -7.39
N LYS A 487 17.22 -12.38 -7.79
CA LYS A 487 16.85 -12.23 -9.21
C LYS A 487 17.70 -11.19 -9.93
N MET A 488 17.96 -10.04 -9.30
CA MET A 488 18.82 -9.00 -9.90
C MET A 488 20.26 -9.48 -10.08
N ASN A 489 20.83 -10.16 -9.08
CA ASN A 489 22.17 -10.74 -9.19
C ASN A 489 22.25 -11.81 -10.29
N ARG A 490 21.22 -12.66 -10.41
CA ARG A 490 21.14 -13.64 -11.50
C ARG A 490 21.08 -12.98 -12.87
N ASN A 491 20.22 -11.98 -13.06
CA ASN A 491 20.13 -11.24 -14.32
C ASN A 491 21.48 -10.58 -14.68
N LEU A 492 22.17 -10.02 -13.69
CA LEU A 492 23.48 -9.40 -13.90
C LEU A 492 24.53 -10.45 -14.26
N LEU A 493 24.55 -11.61 -13.59
CA LEU A 493 25.45 -12.72 -13.89
C LEU A 493 25.25 -13.24 -15.32
N GLU A 494 24.00 -13.47 -15.72
CA GLU A 494 23.64 -13.88 -17.09
C GLU A 494 24.10 -12.86 -18.13
N TYR A 495 23.84 -11.57 -17.89
CA TYR A 495 24.30 -10.48 -18.74
C TYR A 495 25.82 -10.46 -18.87
N ARG A 496 26.56 -10.48 -17.75
CA ARG A 496 28.03 -10.49 -17.76
C ARG A 496 28.60 -11.72 -18.46
N ASN A 497 27.99 -12.89 -18.28
CA ASN A 497 28.37 -14.12 -18.98
C ASN A 497 28.26 -13.95 -20.50
N SER A 498 27.14 -13.38 -20.98
CA SER A 498 26.93 -13.10 -22.41
C SER A 498 27.95 -12.14 -23.01
N LYS A 499 28.57 -11.29 -22.18
CA LYS A 499 29.62 -10.35 -22.58
C LYS A 499 31.04 -10.88 -22.32
N SER A 500 31.18 -12.11 -21.82
CA SER A 500 32.47 -12.69 -21.40
C SER A 500 33.21 -11.82 -20.37
N GLN A 501 32.45 -11.22 -19.44
CA GLN A 501 32.94 -10.29 -18.41
C GLN A 501 33.01 -10.91 -17.00
N LEU A 502 32.86 -12.23 -16.89
CA LEU A 502 33.00 -12.92 -15.60
C LEU A 502 34.46 -13.21 -15.28
N VAL A 503 34.77 -13.34 -13.99
CA VAL A 503 36.12 -13.63 -13.48
C VAL A 503 36.17 -15.00 -12.80
N PRO A 504 37.32 -15.70 -12.78
CA PRO A 504 37.45 -16.96 -12.07
C PRO A 504 37.27 -16.78 -10.56
N LYS A 505 36.48 -17.66 -9.93
CA LYS A 505 36.24 -17.63 -8.49
C LYS A 505 37.50 -18.00 -7.72
N ILE A 506 37.94 -17.09 -6.86
CA ILE A 506 39.12 -17.29 -6.00
C ILE A 506 38.68 -17.97 -4.70
N VAL A 507 39.00 -19.25 -4.52
CA VAL A 507 38.74 -19.97 -3.27
C VAL A 507 39.92 -19.76 -2.32
N ASN A 508 39.78 -18.86 -1.34
CA ASN A 508 40.75 -18.73 -0.26
C ASN A 508 40.46 -19.79 0.82
N ASN A 509 41.41 -20.71 1.04
CA ASN A 509 41.31 -21.78 2.04
C ASN A 509 41.41 -21.18 3.46
N PRO A 510 40.43 -21.37 4.37
CA PRO A 510 40.40 -20.69 5.67
C PRO A 510 41.27 -21.34 6.77
N HIS A 511 42.42 -21.91 6.39
CA HIS A 511 43.39 -22.46 7.35
C HIS A 511 44.80 -21.98 7.01
N GLN A 512 45.24 -20.89 7.64
CA GLN A 512 46.56 -20.73 8.29
C GLN A 512 46.86 -19.26 8.60
N HIS A 513 46.73 -18.89 9.88
CA HIS A 513 47.79 -18.18 10.60
C HIS A 513 47.63 -18.44 12.10
N SER A 514 48.54 -19.25 12.65
CA SER A 514 48.67 -19.47 14.09
C SER A 514 49.85 -18.66 14.66
N THR A 515 49.53 -17.90 15.72
CA THR A 515 50.31 -17.61 16.94
C THR A 515 51.69 -16.96 16.90
N VAL A 516 51.79 -15.77 17.53
CA VAL A 516 52.69 -15.53 18.68
C VAL A 516 51.93 -14.75 19.78
N THR A 517 52.07 -15.25 21.02
CA THR A 517 51.59 -14.86 22.36
C THR A 517 51.58 -13.36 22.73
N SER A 518 50.59 -12.89 23.53
CA SER A 518 50.57 -12.96 25.01
C SER A 518 49.43 -12.16 25.70
N THR A 519 48.97 -12.72 26.83
CA THR A 519 48.28 -12.13 28.00
C THR A 519 46.78 -11.75 27.95
N SER A 520 46.04 -12.66 28.59
CA SER A 520 44.75 -12.59 29.30
C SER A 520 44.38 -11.30 30.04
N THR A 521 43.11 -10.91 29.92
CA THR A 521 42.20 -10.63 31.05
C THR A 521 40.76 -10.90 30.63
N ALA A 522 40.07 -11.72 31.42
CA ALA A 522 38.66 -12.05 31.27
C ALA A 522 37.76 -10.92 31.77
N HIS A 523 36.63 -10.65 31.10
CA HIS A 523 35.45 -10.12 31.76
C HIS A 523 34.14 -10.53 31.06
N MET A 524 33.40 -11.32 31.82
CA MET A 524 31.98 -11.68 31.85
C MET A 524 30.99 -11.04 30.86
N SER A 525 30.21 -11.93 30.28
CA SER A 525 28.99 -11.76 29.48
C SER A 525 27.84 -11.12 30.26
N GLU A 526 27.03 -10.31 29.56
CA GLU A 526 25.60 -10.06 29.83
C GLU A 526 24.86 -9.84 28.49
N PRO A 527 23.53 -10.07 28.44
CA PRO A 527 22.89 -10.76 27.32
C PRO A 527 22.42 -9.83 26.19
N GLU A 528 22.72 -10.22 24.95
CA GLU A 528 22.06 -9.64 23.78
C GLU A 528 20.66 -10.21 23.59
N MET A 529 19.75 -9.30 23.26
CA MET A 529 18.34 -9.49 23.04
C MET A 529 18.14 -10.30 21.75
N ILE A 530 17.54 -11.48 21.89
CA ILE A 530 17.19 -12.38 20.78
C ILE A 530 16.21 -11.64 19.86
N ILE A 531 16.67 -11.29 18.66
CA ILE A 531 15.79 -11.01 17.52
C ILE A 531 15.50 -12.39 16.93
N ILE A 532 14.27 -12.88 17.11
CA ILE A 532 13.80 -14.08 16.44
C ILE A 532 13.42 -13.64 15.01
N ASP A 533 14.35 -13.78 14.08
CA ASP A 533 14.05 -13.91 12.66
C ASP A 533 13.74 -15.40 12.41
N ASP A 534 12.45 -15.74 12.38
CA ASP A 534 11.96 -17.09 12.03
C ASP A 534 12.11 -17.33 10.51
N ASP A 535 13.33 -17.58 10.01
CA ASP A 535 13.56 -17.92 8.60
C ASP A 535 14.84 -18.79 8.38
N ASP A 536 15.20 -19.66 9.31
CA ASP A 536 16.30 -20.65 9.12
C ASP A 536 15.87 -22.05 9.59
N ASP A 537 15.36 -22.86 8.67
CA ASP A 537 15.29 -24.32 8.76
C ASP A 537 15.78 -24.89 7.43
N ASP A 538 17.00 -25.44 7.40
CA ASP A 538 17.43 -26.49 6.47
C ASP A 538 18.75 -27.11 6.97
N ASP A 539 18.62 -28.21 7.73
CA ASP A 539 19.70 -29.16 8.03
C ASP A 539 19.78 -30.20 6.91
N GLU A 540 20.95 -30.38 6.28
CA GLU A 540 21.32 -31.70 5.74
C GLU A 540 22.82 -31.99 5.90
N ILE A 541 23.10 -33.01 6.72
CA ILE A 541 24.41 -33.61 6.99
C ILE A 541 24.71 -34.62 5.89
N ASN A 542 25.90 -34.58 5.29
CA ASN A 542 26.62 -35.81 4.91
C ASN A 542 28.15 -35.59 4.86
N ALA A 543 28.85 -36.50 5.51
CA ALA A 543 30.30 -36.51 5.70
C ALA A 543 31.02 -37.35 4.64
N ALA A 544 32.21 -36.91 4.21
CA ALA A 544 33.33 -37.78 3.80
C ALA A 544 34.67 -37.01 3.79
N ILE A 545 35.68 -37.56 4.47
CA ILE A 545 37.13 -37.26 4.45
C ILE A 545 37.78 -38.48 3.75
N PRO A 546 38.78 -38.43 2.81
CA PRO A 546 40.17 -37.89 2.97
C PRO A 546 40.85 -37.49 1.60
N PRO A 547 42.20 -37.45 1.41
CA PRO A 547 43.35 -37.18 2.29
C PRO A 547 44.19 -35.95 1.82
N SER A 548 45.19 -35.63 2.63
CA SER A 548 46.26 -34.65 2.47
C SER A 548 47.12 -34.75 1.19
N SER A 549 47.39 -33.60 0.57
CA SER A 549 48.69 -33.30 -0.06
C SER A 549 48.90 -31.78 -0.12
N ASP A 550 50.06 -31.34 0.37
CA ASP A 550 50.59 -29.98 0.24
C ASP A 550 50.62 -29.55 -1.23
N ASP A 551 50.06 -28.38 -1.53
CA ASP A 551 50.55 -27.47 -2.57
C ASP A 551 49.93 -26.09 -2.37
N THR A 552 50.77 -25.11 -2.06
CA THR A 552 50.43 -23.69 -1.98
C THR A 552 50.24 -23.12 -3.40
N ALA A 553 49.01 -23.19 -3.91
CA ALA A 553 48.51 -22.36 -5.00
C ALA A 553 47.03 -22.11 -4.75
N ALA A 554 46.57 -20.86 -4.89
CA ALA A 554 45.14 -20.58 -4.90
C ALA A 554 44.51 -21.40 -6.03
N THR A 555 43.71 -22.41 -5.69
CA THR A 555 43.05 -23.26 -6.67
C THR A 555 41.99 -22.41 -7.37
N ILE A 556 42.28 -21.99 -8.60
CA ILE A 556 41.31 -21.31 -9.45
C ILE A 556 40.17 -22.30 -9.71
N SER A 557 38.99 -22.04 -9.17
CA SER A 557 37.80 -22.83 -9.52
C SER A 557 37.48 -22.61 -11.00
N THR A 558 36.94 -23.63 -11.67
CA THR A 558 36.34 -23.47 -13.00
C THR A 558 35.05 -22.64 -12.96
N ASP A 559 34.54 -22.36 -11.76
CA ASP A 559 33.36 -21.52 -11.56
C ASP A 559 33.71 -20.04 -11.78
N LEU A 560 32.93 -19.40 -12.64
CA LEU A 560 33.03 -17.97 -12.94
C LEU A 560 32.07 -17.17 -12.05
N GLU A 561 32.48 -15.99 -11.61
CA GLU A 561 31.69 -15.07 -10.78
C GLU A 561 31.68 -13.63 -11.31
N LEU A 562 30.85 -12.78 -10.70
CA LEU A 562 30.79 -11.36 -11.03
C LEU A 562 32.14 -10.68 -10.72
N PRO A 563 32.58 -9.71 -11.53
CA PRO A 563 33.84 -8.98 -11.31
C PRO A 563 33.80 -8.02 -10.11
N HIS A 564 32.67 -7.96 -9.40
CA HIS A 564 32.41 -7.13 -8.23
C HIS A 564 31.58 -7.93 -7.23
N GLU A 565 31.51 -7.47 -5.99
CA GLU A 565 30.61 -8.06 -5.00
C GLU A 565 29.15 -8.01 -5.46
N SER A 566 28.40 -9.07 -5.15
CA SER A 566 26.97 -9.14 -5.46
C SER A 566 26.19 -7.96 -4.86
N LEU A 567 25.07 -7.60 -5.50
CA LEU A 567 24.11 -6.66 -4.93
C LEU A 567 23.59 -7.21 -3.60
N THR A 568 23.56 -6.37 -2.59
CA THR A 568 23.04 -6.72 -1.25
C THR A 568 21.63 -6.18 -1.03
N LYS A 569 20.92 -6.67 -0.01
CA LYS A 569 19.65 -6.07 0.44
C LYS A 569 19.81 -4.57 0.72
N ARG A 570 20.96 -4.17 1.29
CA ARG A 570 21.28 -2.78 1.59
C ARG A 570 21.40 -1.95 0.32
N ASP A 571 22.05 -2.46 -0.73
CA ASP A 571 22.18 -1.77 -2.02
C ASP A 571 20.81 -1.43 -2.60
N ILE A 572 19.88 -2.39 -2.58
CA ILE A 572 18.51 -2.19 -3.09
C ILE A 572 17.77 -1.13 -2.28
N ILE A 573 17.88 -1.16 -0.94
CA ILE A 573 17.26 -0.14 -0.07
C ILE A 573 17.88 1.24 -0.34
N MET A 574 19.20 1.33 -0.55
CA MET A 574 19.86 2.60 -0.90
C MET A 574 19.39 3.14 -2.25
N CYS A 575 19.25 2.29 -3.27
CA CYS A 575 18.65 2.69 -4.54
C CYS A 575 17.22 3.20 -4.33
N TYR A 576 16.39 2.50 -3.55
CA TYR A 576 15.03 2.95 -3.25
C TYR A 576 15.00 4.31 -2.55
N HIS A 577 15.88 4.56 -1.59
CA HIS A 577 16.02 5.87 -0.93
C HIS A 577 16.46 6.96 -1.90
N ALA A 578 17.41 6.66 -2.79
CA ALA A 578 17.86 7.60 -3.82
C ALA A 578 16.74 7.95 -4.81
N LEU A 579 15.86 6.99 -5.14
CA LEU A 579 14.66 7.24 -5.96
C LEU A 579 13.71 8.25 -5.30
N ILE A 580 13.48 8.16 -3.99
CA ILE A 580 12.67 9.13 -3.26
C ILE A 580 13.36 10.51 -3.24
N HIS A 581 14.66 10.54 -2.98
CA HIS A 581 15.45 11.79 -2.99
C HIS A 581 15.43 12.49 -4.35
N HIS A 582 15.39 11.71 -5.44
CA HIS A 582 15.32 12.21 -6.81
C HIS A 582 14.05 13.01 -7.08
N PHE A 583 12.94 12.66 -6.43
CA PHE A 583 11.65 13.36 -6.55
C PHE A 583 11.48 14.57 -5.62
N LYS A 584 12.56 15.06 -4.99
CA LYS A 584 12.53 16.18 -4.03
C LYS A 584 11.69 17.37 -4.49
N SER A 585 11.91 17.88 -5.71
CA SER A 585 11.19 19.07 -6.19
C SER A 585 9.69 18.81 -6.39
N ILE A 586 9.32 17.62 -6.88
CA ILE A 586 7.91 17.21 -7.00
C ILE A 586 7.27 17.13 -5.62
N TYR A 587 7.93 16.46 -4.67
CA TYR A 587 7.45 16.35 -3.30
C TYR A 587 7.25 17.70 -2.62
N VAL A 588 8.17 18.65 -2.78
CA VAL A 588 8.01 20.01 -2.28
C VAL A 588 6.77 20.68 -2.88
N THR A 589 6.51 20.51 -4.18
CA THR A 589 5.28 21.04 -4.78
C THR A 589 4.03 20.41 -4.18
N PHE A 590 3.98 19.09 -4.00
CA PHE A 590 2.83 18.45 -3.34
C PHE A 590 2.61 18.97 -1.91
N LEU A 591 3.68 19.18 -1.14
CA LEU A 591 3.58 19.70 0.22
C LEU A 591 3.07 21.15 0.27
N LYS A 592 3.48 21.98 -0.71
CA LYS A 592 2.98 23.36 -0.88
C LYS A 592 1.52 23.39 -1.29
N SER A 593 1.15 22.61 -2.30
CA SER A 593 -0.18 22.63 -2.90
C SER A 593 -1.25 21.94 -2.04
N PHE A 594 -0.87 20.93 -1.24
CA PHE A 594 -1.81 20.15 -0.44
C PHE A 594 -1.46 20.24 1.06
N PRO A 595 -1.98 21.25 1.78
CA PRO A 595 -1.65 21.49 3.18
C PRO A 595 -2.12 20.37 4.12
N HIS A 596 -3.12 19.60 3.70
CA HIS A 596 -3.69 18.50 4.49
C HIS A 596 -3.19 17.11 4.08
N LEU A 597 -2.29 17.03 3.10
CA LEU A 597 -1.74 15.77 2.60
C LEU A 597 -1.05 14.99 3.73
N ARG A 598 -1.38 13.70 3.81
CA ARG A 598 -0.83 12.75 4.79
C ARG A 598 -0.17 11.57 4.10
N PHE A 599 -0.72 11.12 2.97
CA PHE A 599 -0.19 10.00 2.22
C PHE A 599 -0.10 10.36 0.74
N LEU A 600 1.03 10.02 0.12
CA LEU A 600 1.26 10.19 -1.30
C LEU A 600 1.85 8.89 -1.86
N MET A 601 1.14 8.28 -2.81
CA MET A 601 1.67 7.25 -3.67
C MET A 601 1.94 7.87 -5.04
N LEU A 602 3.22 8.16 -5.30
CA LEU A 602 3.67 8.80 -6.53
C LEU A 602 4.44 7.78 -7.35
N ASN A 603 3.98 7.47 -8.56
CA ASN A 603 4.64 6.48 -9.43
C ASN A 603 4.88 5.13 -8.73
N ASP A 604 3.86 4.65 -8.01
CA ASP A 604 3.87 3.41 -7.24
C ASP A 604 4.82 3.44 -6.01
N ILE A 605 5.34 4.61 -5.61
CA ILE A 605 6.17 4.81 -4.41
C ILE A 605 5.31 5.33 -3.24
N PRO A 606 5.06 4.52 -2.20
CA PRO A 606 4.25 4.94 -1.07
C PRO A 606 5.07 5.74 -0.05
N THR A 607 4.63 6.97 0.22
CA THR A 607 5.23 7.88 1.20
C THR A 607 4.17 8.44 2.16
N ILE A 608 4.60 8.78 3.37
CA ILE A 608 3.78 9.42 4.41
C ILE A 608 4.38 10.76 4.78
N VAL A 609 3.51 11.74 5.05
CA VAL A 609 3.92 13.05 5.55
C VAL A 609 4.12 12.98 7.06
N MET A 610 5.34 13.29 7.49
CA MET A 610 5.73 13.47 8.89
C MET A 610 5.98 14.96 9.16
N GLU A 611 5.83 15.37 10.41
CA GLU A 611 6.20 16.71 10.86
C GLU A 611 7.47 16.61 11.69
N GLU A 612 8.55 17.23 11.22
CA GLU A 612 9.85 17.25 11.89
C GLU A 612 10.42 18.66 11.84
N ASN A 613 10.95 19.16 12.97
CA ASN A 613 11.47 20.53 13.07
C ASN A 613 10.49 21.62 12.59
N ASN A 614 9.19 21.41 12.82
CA ASN A 614 8.07 22.24 12.32
C ASN A 614 7.98 22.30 10.78
N GLU A 615 8.55 21.34 10.07
CA GLU A 615 8.44 21.20 8.62
C GLU A 615 7.73 19.88 8.29
N ARG A 616 6.91 19.89 7.24
CA ARG A 616 6.31 18.66 6.71
C ARG A 616 7.30 18.01 5.76
N ILE A 617 7.57 16.72 5.91
CA ILE A 617 8.48 15.96 5.05
C ILE A 617 7.86 14.63 4.65
N PHE A 618 8.24 14.09 3.51
CA PHE A 618 7.87 12.72 3.14
C PHE A 618 8.91 11.71 3.64
N GLU A 619 8.38 10.64 4.20
CA GLU A 619 9.09 9.44 4.65
C GLU A 619 8.56 8.21 3.88
N PRO A 620 9.42 7.26 3.47
CA PRO A 620 8.97 6.02 2.86
C PRO A 620 8.11 5.20 3.82
N VAL A 621 7.06 4.56 3.28
CA VAL A 621 6.23 3.63 4.06
C VAL A 621 6.91 2.28 4.27
N PHE A 622 7.72 1.81 3.31
CA PHE A 622 8.42 0.53 3.39
C PHE A 622 9.93 0.73 3.28
N TYR A 623 10.71 -0.18 3.85
CA TYR A 623 12.18 -0.12 3.83
C TYR A 623 12.71 1.22 4.37
N HIS A 624 12.11 1.69 5.46
CA HIS A 624 12.40 2.97 6.10
C HIS A 624 13.71 2.97 6.89
N TYR A 625 14.19 1.80 7.33
CA TYR A 625 15.43 1.69 8.11
C TYR A 625 16.61 2.50 7.51
N ASP A 626 17.26 3.32 8.36
CA ASP A 626 18.34 4.26 8.01
C ASP A 626 18.03 5.33 6.95
N TYR A 627 16.76 5.53 6.57
CA TYR A 627 16.39 6.63 5.69
C TYR A 627 16.63 7.99 6.37
N LYS A 628 17.08 8.96 5.57
CA LYS A 628 17.23 10.36 5.98
C LYS A 628 16.63 11.24 4.90
N SER A 629 15.65 12.07 5.25
CA SER A 629 15.00 12.95 4.29
C SER A 629 15.96 14.00 3.73
N ASN A 630 15.88 14.28 2.43
CA ASN A 630 16.57 15.41 1.79
C ASN A 630 15.67 16.65 1.64
N LEU A 631 14.48 16.63 2.25
CA LEU A 631 13.45 17.65 2.08
C LEU A 631 13.61 18.84 3.02
N TYR A 632 14.37 18.75 4.12
CA TYR A 632 14.50 19.84 5.10
C TYR A 632 14.88 21.20 4.48
N GLY A 633 14.36 22.28 5.06
CA GLY A 633 14.61 23.67 4.70
C GLY A 633 13.64 24.26 3.66
N TRP A 634 12.79 23.44 3.05
CA TRP A 634 11.93 23.88 1.94
C TRP A 634 10.88 24.93 2.35
N SER A 635 10.41 24.92 3.60
CA SER A 635 9.47 25.93 4.12
C SER A 635 10.13 27.27 4.45
N LYS A 636 11.46 27.31 4.60
CA LYS A 636 12.21 28.57 4.82
C LYS A 636 12.47 29.30 3.51
N GLU A 637 12.62 28.56 2.42
CA GLU A 637 12.76 29.11 1.07
C GLU A 637 11.49 29.83 0.60
N SER A 638 10.30 29.35 1.00
CA SER A 638 9.03 30.03 0.68
C SER A 638 8.86 31.38 1.37
N ASN A 639 9.39 31.55 2.60
CA ASN A 639 9.27 32.81 3.33
C ASN A 639 10.21 33.91 2.79
N LYS A 640 11.40 33.55 2.29
CA LYS A 640 12.32 34.51 1.65
C LYS A 640 11.76 35.10 0.35
N ASN A 641 10.98 34.32 -0.40
CA ASN A 641 10.34 34.81 -1.62
C ASN A 641 9.17 35.76 -1.30
N LEU A 642 8.41 35.52 -0.23
CA LEU A 642 7.35 36.42 0.23
C LEU A 642 7.89 37.77 0.74
N GLU A 643 9.04 37.80 1.40
CA GLU A 643 9.69 39.06 1.81
C GLU A 643 10.30 39.83 0.63
N ASN A 644 10.87 39.13 -0.37
CA ASN A 644 11.44 39.77 -1.56
C ASN A 644 10.38 40.23 -2.59
N ASP A 645 9.21 39.58 -2.66
CA ASP A 645 8.12 39.99 -3.55
C ASP A 645 7.43 41.29 -3.08
N SER A 646 7.66 41.71 -1.83
CA SER A 646 7.22 43.03 -1.34
C SER A 646 8.11 44.20 -1.77
N ASN A 647 9.28 43.92 -2.38
CA ASN A 647 10.26 44.95 -2.79
C ASN A 647 10.80 44.80 -4.22
N ASN A 648 10.29 43.87 -5.04
CA ASN A 648 10.66 43.78 -6.45
C ASN A 648 9.52 43.25 -7.31
N ASN A 649 9.08 44.06 -8.28
CA ASN A 649 8.17 43.68 -9.36
C ASN A 649 8.87 42.75 -10.37
N ASN A 650 9.26 41.53 -9.94
CA ASN A 650 9.86 40.53 -10.83
C ASN A 650 9.41 39.09 -10.49
N ASN A 651 8.26 38.73 -11.06
CA ASN A 651 7.92 37.45 -11.70
C ASN A 651 8.69 36.18 -11.29
N ASN A 652 8.50 35.67 -10.07
CA ASN A 652 9.00 34.34 -9.68
C ASN A 652 8.00 33.49 -8.86
N SER A 653 6.72 33.52 -9.21
CA SER A 653 5.70 32.60 -8.67
C SER A 653 5.41 31.41 -9.61
N ASP A 654 5.37 30.22 -8.99
CA ASP A 654 4.89 28.92 -9.45
C ASP A 654 5.39 28.37 -10.79
N THR A 655 6.51 27.65 -10.70
CA THR A 655 7.10 26.85 -11.78
C THR A 655 6.13 25.82 -12.36
N ILE A 656 5.23 25.20 -11.57
CA ILE A 656 4.25 24.24 -12.12
C ILE A 656 3.05 24.93 -12.77
N ALA A 657 2.56 26.05 -12.22
CA ALA A 657 1.47 26.79 -12.84
C ALA A 657 1.92 27.40 -14.19
N ARG A 658 3.10 28.02 -14.25
CA ARG A 658 3.66 28.51 -15.53
C ARG A 658 3.93 27.38 -16.53
N ILE A 659 4.46 26.24 -16.09
CA ILE A 659 4.78 25.13 -17.00
C ILE A 659 3.51 24.44 -17.52
N ALA A 660 2.47 24.31 -16.69
CA ALA A 660 1.17 23.79 -17.11
C ALA A 660 0.38 24.77 -18.00
N THR A 661 0.82 26.03 -18.12
CA THR A 661 0.23 27.04 -19.03
C THR A 661 1.06 27.24 -20.31
N VAL A 662 2.26 26.65 -20.41
CA VAL A 662 3.19 26.76 -21.56
C VAL A 662 3.21 25.47 -22.42
N MET A 663 2.55 24.41 -21.94
CA MET A 663 2.14 23.24 -22.74
C MET A 663 0.64 23.31 -22.99
#